data_AF-A0A2G9GQ75-F1
#
_entry.id   AF-A0A2G9GQ75-F1
#
_cell.length_a   1.000
_cell.length_b   1.000
_cell.length_c   1.000
_cell.angle_alpha   90.00
_cell.angle_beta   90.00
_cell.angle_gamma   90.00
#
_symmetry.space_group_name_H-M   'P 1'
#
loop_
_entity.id
_entity.type
_entity.pdbx_description
1 polymer ?
#
loop_
_entity_poly.entity_id
_entity_poly.type
_entity_poly.pdbx_seq_one_letter_code
_entity_poly.pdbx_strand_id
1 'polypeptide(L)'
;MGFTMCSPSAEISFSCLDSISQNRKLKFIVPKGFTRLGHFEKKGRCNGVGKKAVVSSHLVPGHVEGLYVGKKQLNEPSSKLEFVRTLLIDNYDSYTYNIYQELSVINGLPPVVIHNDEWSWEEIYHYLYEEKAFDNIVISPGPGSPTCAADIGICLRLLLECGDIPILGVCLGHQALGYVHGAQVIHAPEPIHGRLSDIEHNDCGLFHGIPSGRNSGFKVVRYHSLVIDPTSLPRDLIPIAWSSSHQTIPFLGNGNFDSYLDGFERLAETEIFAKSLSTKSTNGLQWHSSNSWEMPSGNILMGIMHSSRPHYGVQFHPESIATCHGRQIFKNFAEITKDYWFRLRSSSNSKRKVHYAACMQVPNVSQLFQDVVTSKHFVNGFDNGKNTHRCISTNPSHSRSVKFLKLKWRKVKCSPSQVGGARNIFCELFGDNHAENTFWLDSSSTEMSRARFSFMGGKGASLWRQVTFRLSNESDMTSTRGGYLSVEDAEGSVRSTYLEDGFFDYLNQELQSFSYNAADYEGLPFDFYGGYIGYIGYDLKVECGASSNRHKSRAPDACLFFTDNLLVIDHHCDDIYVVSILDESTNTNTTPWMDGVEQKLVDMKLCPTGESLSQPCRDSPEEGFSAEKSREQYILDIEKCQKLIKNGESYELCLTTQMKKRVGEIHALGLYLNLREKNPAPYAAWLNFPRQNLCICCSSPERFLRLDRNGVLEAKPIKGTIARGVSLDEDELHKLQLQYSEKDQAENLMIVDLLRNDLGRVCDPGSVHVPHLMEVESYATVHTMVSTIRGKKRSNVSAVDCVRAAFPGGSMTGAPKLRSMEILDSLESGSRGVYSGCIGYFSYNQTFDLNIVIRTIVIHDGEASIGAGGAITALSNASDEYEEMVLKTTAPTKAITEYQRNNPDDSR
;
A
#
# COMPACT_ATOMS: atom_id res chain seq x y z
N MET A 1 -25.14 6.92 -50.11
CA MET A 1 -26.58 6.87 -50.44
C MET A 1 -27.20 5.83 -49.51
N GLY A 2 -28.23 6.04 -48.71
CA GLY A 2 -29.14 7.13 -48.43
C GLY A 2 -30.08 6.64 -47.31
N PHE A 3 -30.41 7.54 -46.38
CA PHE A 3 -31.06 7.38 -45.08
C PHE A 3 -32.39 6.60 -45.03
N THR A 4 -32.68 5.98 -43.88
CA THR A 4 -33.98 6.11 -43.21
C THR A 4 -33.85 5.93 -41.69
N MET A 5 -34.47 6.84 -40.94
CA MET A 5 -34.46 6.95 -39.47
C MET A 5 -35.51 6.05 -38.80
N CYS A 6 -35.26 5.65 -37.55
CA CYS A 6 -36.29 5.49 -36.52
C CYS A 6 -35.64 5.41 -35.11
N SER A 7 -35.90 6.43 -34.29
CA SER A 7 -35.90 6.35 -32.82
C SER A 7 -37.29 5.84 -32.35
N PRO A 8 -37.44 5.35 -31.11
CA PRO A 8 -37.80 6.29 -30.05
C PRO A 8 -37.20 6.01 -28.66
N SER A 9 -37.23 7.07 -27.88
CA SER A 9 -36.94 7.29 -26.47
C SER A 9 -37.77 6.46 -25.48
N ALA A 10 -37.20 6.21 -24.30
CA ALA A 10 -37.93 5.86 -23.08
C ALA A 10 -37.33 6.61 -21.88
N GLU A 11 -37.93 7.76 -21.57
CA GLU A 11 -37.88 8.40 -20.25
C GLU A 11 -38.93 7.74 -19.36
N ILE A 12 -38.60 7.43 -18.11
CA ILE A 12 -39.59 7.10 -17.08
C ILE A 12 -39.52 8.19 -16.02
N SER A 13 -40.49 9.09 -16.08
CA SER A 13 -40.86 10.04 -15.03
C SER A 13 -41.93 9.42 -14.14
N PHE A 14 -41.77 9.51 -12.82
CA PHE A 14 -42.86 9.26 -11.88
C PHE A 14 -43.09 10.51 -11.05
N SER A 15 -44.15 11.23 -11.41
CA SER A 15 -44.82 12.22 -10.56
C SER A 15 -46.29 11.82 -10.46
N CYS A 16 -46.73 11.40 -9.28
CA CYS A 16 -48.14 11.44 -8.91
C CYS A 16 -48.23 11.64 -7.40
N LEU A 17 -48.60 12.87 -7.01
CA LEU A 17 -49.10 13.23 -5.70
C LEU A 17 -50.56 13.68 -5.88
N ASP A 18 -51.33 13.46 -4.81
CA ASP A 18 -52.72 13.87 -4.55
C ASP A 18 -53.79 13.00 -5.22
N SER A 19 -54.48 12.11 -4.52
CA SER A 19 -55.35 12.47 -3.41
C SER A 19 -56.01 11.20 -2.82
N ILE A 20 -56.01 11.06 -1.49
CA ILE A 20 -57.13 10.57 -0.64
C ILE A 20 -56.68 10.81 0.82
N SER A 21 -57.25 11.86 1.40
CA SER A 21 -57.30 12.04 2.84
C SER A 21 -58.45 11.22 3.42
N GLN A 22 -58.20 10.42 4.45
CA GLN A 22 -58.85 10.50 5.78
C GLN A 22 -58.84 9.15 6.53
N ASN A 23 -58.29 9.22 7.75
CA ASN A 23 -58.64 8.46 8.96
C ASN A 23 -58.52 6.92 8.98
N ARG A 24 -57.50 6.42 9.71
CA ARG A 24 -57.71 5.64 10.95
C ARG A 24 -56.39 5.40 11.71
N LYS A 25 -56.40 5.78 12.99
CA LYS A 25 -55.39 5.51 14.03
C LYS A 25 -55.14 4.00 14.18
N LEU A 26 -53.88 3.56 14.22
CA LEU A 26 -53.49 2.26 14.78
C LEU A 26 -52.28 2.41 15.71
N LYS A 27 -52.34 1.64 16.80
CA LYS A 27 -51.69 1.86 18.10
C LYS A 27 -50.31 1.24 18.19
N PHE A 28 -49.44 1.90 18.95
CA PHE A 28 -48.20 1.38 19.54
C PHE A 28 -48.45 0.13 20.39
N ILE A 29 -47.56 -0.87 20.26
CA ILE A 29 -47.44 -2.00 21.19
C ILE A 29 -46.08 -1.90 21.90
N VAL A 30 -46.14 -1.77 23.22
CA VAL A 30 -45.03 -1.85 24.18
C VAL A 30 -45.17 -3.18 24.93
N PRO A 31 -44.11 -3.98 25.14
CA PRO A 31 -44.15 -5.05 26.14
C PRO A 31 -43.79 -4.50 27.53
N LYS A 32 -44.74 -4.62 28.45
CA LYS A 32 -44.62 -4.27 29.88
C LYS A 32 -43.77 -5.29 30.65
N GLY A 33 -43.03 -4.78 31.64
CA GLY A 33 -42.34 -5.58 32.65
C GLY A 33 -43.25 -6.30 33.64
N PHE A 34 -42.66 -7.21 34.41
CA PHE A 34 -43.32 -7.91 35.51
C PHE A 34 -42.52 -7.81 36.81
N THR A 35 -43.25 -7.45 37.86
CA THR A 35 -42.88 -7.19 39.24
C THR A 35 -42.82 -8.46 40.11
N ARG A 36 -42.01 -8.42 41.18
CA ARG A 36 -41.90 -9.41 42.27
C ARG A 36 -43.07 -9.35 43.27
N LEU A 37 -43.44 -10.52 43.82
CA LEU A 37 -43.80 -10.92 45.22
C LEU A 37 -44.66 -12.22 45.12
N GLY A 38 -44.65 -13.24 45.98
CA GLY A 38 -44.00 -13.54 47.26
C GLY A 38 -44.45 -14.94 47.76
N HIS A 39 -43.66 -15.52 48.67
CA HIS A 39 -43.88 -16.62 49.63
C HIS A 39 -44.93 -17.74 49.44
N PHE A 40 -44.47 -18.99 49.55
CA PHE A 40 -45.15 -20.09 50.27
C PHE A 40 -44.13 -21.03 50.95
N GLU A 41 -44.31 -21.32 52.24
CA GLU A 41 -43.59 -22.33 53.03
C GLU A 41 -44.28 -23.71 52.96
N LYS A 42 -43.50 -24.81 53.01
CA LYS A 42 -43.59 -25.87 54.06
C LYS A 42 -42.65 -27.09 53.83
N LYS A 43 -41.85 -27.36 54.88
CA LYS A 43 -41.50 -28.64 55.55
C LYS A 43 -40.96 -29.86 54.78
N GLY A 44 -39.84 -30.41 55.30
CA GLY A 44 -39.68 -31.88 55.49
C GLY A 44 -38.24 -32.44 55.51
N ARG A 45 -37.79 -32.87 56.70
CA ARG A 45 -36.61 -33.71 57.08
C ARG A 45 -36.33 -34.91 56.11
N CYS A 46 -35.16 -35.55 56.03
CA CYS A 46 -34.38 -36.20 57.11
C CYS A 46 -33.01 -36.77 56.65
N ASN A 47 -32.17 -37.09 57.63
CA ASN A 47 -30.78 -37.59 57.61
C ASN A 47 -30.60 -39.10 57.25
N GLY A 48 -29.35 -39.48 56.95
CA GLY A 48 -28.75 -40.80 57.20
C GLY A 48 -27.77 -41.21 56.08
N VAL A 49 -26.60 -41.83 56.26
CA VAL A 49 -25.98 -42.59 57.36
C VAL A 49 -24.45 -42.67 57.09
N GLY A 50 -23.62 -42.66 58.14
CA GLY A 50 -22.17 -42.92 58.07
C GLY A 50 -21.72 -44.29 58.61
N LYS A 51 -20.39 -44.45 58.77
CA LYS A 51 -19.57 -45.55 59.38
C LYS A 51 -18.89 -46.46 58.33
N LYS A 52 -17.62 -46.89 58.39
CA LYS A 52 -16.53 -47.08 59.40
C LYS A 52 -15.19 -47.11 58.60
N ALA A 53 -14.04 -46.53 58.98
CA ALA A 53 -13.08 -46.78 60.08
C ALA A 53 -12.29 -48.11 60.03
N VAL A 54 -10.94 -48.01 59.99
CA VAL A 54 -9.81 -48.82 60.56
C VAL A 54 -8.56 -48.67 59.64
N VAL A 55 -7.54 -47.84 59.94
CA VAL A 55 -6.24 -48.05 60.69
C VAL A 55 -5.31 -49.07 59.98
N SER A 56 -4.05 -48.81 59.57
CA SER A 56 -2.89 -48.34 60.37
C SER A 56 -1.68 -47.76 59.59
N SER A 57 -1.14 -46.63 60.09
CA SER A 57 0.28 -46.31 60.43
C SER A 57 1.47 -46.70 59.51
N HIS A 58 2.41 -45.81 59.17
CA HIS A 58 3.38 -45.07 60.02
C HIS A 58 4.04 -43.92 59.21
N LEU A 59 4.01 -42.63 59.66
CA LEU A 59 5.06 -41.86 60.40
C LEU A 59 6.25 -41.38 59.50
N VAL A 60 6.79 -40.14 59.49
CA VAL A 60 6.78 -38.91 60.35
C VAL A 60 7.29 -37.67 59.51
N PRO A 61 7.54 -36.42 60.01
CA PRO A 61 6.68 -35.25 59.79
C PRO A 61 7.35 -33.96 59.24
N GLY A 62 6.54 -32.95 58.89
CA GLY A 62 7.03 -31.57 58.73
C GLY A 62 5.96 -30.54 58.32
N HIS A 63 5.59 -29.68 59.27
CA HIS A 63 4.91 -28.36 59.16
C HIS A 63 3.47 -28.24 58.64
N VAL A 64 2.58 -27.62 59.44
CA VAL A 64 2.09 -26.21 59.34
C VAL A 64 0.97 -25.99 60.39
N GLU A 65 1.09 -24.97 61.23
CA GLU A 65 0.00 -24.26 61.94
C GLU A 65 0.17 -22.76 61.59
N GLY A 66 -0.81 -21.89 61.35
CA GLY A 66 -2.25 -21.96 61.58
C GLY A 66 -2.75 -20.69 62.27
N LEU A 67 -2.96 -19.62 61.48
CA LEU A 67 -3.98 -18.53 61.56
C LEU A 67 -4.40 -17.91 62.93
N TYR A 68 -4.49 -16.57 62.97
CA TYR A 68 -5.73 -15.81 63.28
C TYR A 68 -5.45 -14.29 63.38
N VAL A 69 -5.80 -13.48 62.37
CA VAL A 69 -6.23 -12.07 62.55
C VAL A 69 -7.24 -11.71 61.45
N GLY A 70 -8.34 -11.06 61.83
CA GLY A 70 -9.56 -10.89 61.06
C GLY A 70 -9.46 -10.05 59.77
N LYS A 71 -10.25 -10.46 58.78
CA LYS A 71 -10.51 -9.73 57.54
C LYS A 71 -11.32 -8.45 57.83
N LYS A 72 -10.66 -7.29 57.80
CA LYS A 72 -11.28 -6.05 57.32
C LYS A 72 -11.15 -6.04 55.80
N GLN A 73 -12.27 -6.10 55.08
CA GLN A 73 -12.31 -5.77 53.65
C GLN A 73 -11.95 -4.28 53.51
N LEU A 74 -10.70 -4.01 53.16
CA LEU A 74 -10.30 -2.74 52.59
C LEU A 74 -10.72 -2.77 51.11
N ASN A 75 -11.56 -1.82 50.72
CA ASN A 75 -11.93 -1.56 49.34
C ASN A 75 -10.65 -1.27 48.53
N GLU A 76 -10.28 -2.16 47.61
CA GLU A 76 -9.32 -1.80 46.57
C GLU A 76 -9.96 -0.72 45.69
N PRO A 77 -9.29 0.43 45.45
CA PRO A 77 -9.80 1.45 44.55
C PRO A 77 -9.89 0.85 43.15
N SER A 78 -11.04 1.01 42.50
CA SER A 78 -11.24 0.59 41.11
C SER A 78 -10.20 1.28 40.23
N SER A 79 -9.26 0.54 39.64
CA SER A 79 -8.28 1.08 38.71
C SER A 79 -8.91 1.39 37.34
N LYS A 80 -8.40 2.43 36.65
CA LYS A 80 -8.70 2.67 35.22
C LYS A 80 -8.29 1.44 34.40
N LEU A 81 -8.89 1.26 33.20
CA LEU A 81 -8.48 0.20 32.29
C LEU A 81 -6.98 0.36 31.94
N GLU A 82 -6.24 -0.74 32.03
CA GLU A 82 -4.80 -0.79 31.71
C GLU A 82 -4.54 -0.64 30.20
N PHE A 83 -5.40 -1.26 29.39
CA PHE A 83 -5.40 -1.19 27.93
C PHE A 83 -6.82 -0.97 27.39
N VAL A 84 -6.93 -0.60 26.12
CA VAL A 84 -8.21 -0.34 25.44
C VAL A 84 -8.36 -1.29 24.25
N ARG A 85 -9.43 -2.09 24.22
CA ARG A 85 -9.71 -3.00 23.10
C ARG A 85 -10.58 -2.28 22.09
N THR A 86 -10.07 -2.11 20.87
CA THR A 86 -10.74 -1.33 19.82
C THR A 86 -11.20 -2.22 18.68
N LEU A 87 -12.44 -2.01 18.25
CA LEU A 87 -12.93 -2.46 16.94
C LEU A 87 -12.69 -1.32 15.93
N LEU A 88 -11.88 -1.57 14.91
CA LEU A 88 -11.63 -0.63 13.81
C LEU A 88 -12.40 -1.09 12.58
N ILE A 89 -13.34 -0.27 12.10
CA ILE A 89 -14.08 -0.55 10.88
C ILE A 89 -13.36 0.10 9.70
N ASP A 90 -12.93 -0.71 8.74
CA ASP A 90 -12.31 -0.28 7.48
C ASP A 90 -13.39 -0.05 6.41
N ASN A 91 -13.57 1.18 5.97
CA ASN A 91 -14.43 1.52 4.83
C ASN A 91 -13.64 1.48 3.50
N TYR A 92 -12.78 0.47 3.34
CA TYR A 92 -11.93 0.26 2.16
C TYR A 92 -10.99 1.44 1.84
N ASP A 93 -10.43 2.07 2.88
CA ASP A 93 -9.53 3.21 2.71
C ASP A 93 -8.06 2.80 2.59
N SER A 94 -7.26 3.67 1.98
CA SER A 94 -5.81 3.54 1.92
C SER A 94 -5.10 4.05 3.17
N TYR A 95 -5.79 4.51 4.23
CA TYR A 95 -5.14 5.01 5.45
C TYR A 95 -5.56 4.28 6.74
N THR A 96 -6.46 3.29 6.67
CA THR A 96 -6.95 2.56 7.86
C THR A 96 -5.84 1.91 8.69
N TYR A 97 -4.82 1.34 8.06
CA TYR A 97 -3.71 0.73 8.79
C TYR A 97 -2.73 1.75 9.39
N ASN A 98 -2.79 3.03 8.99
CA ASN A 98 -2.10 4.09 9.73
C ASN A 98 -2.78 4.33 11.08
N ILE A 99 -4.12 4.30 11.13
CA ILE A 99 -4.91 4.32 12.37
C ILE A 99 -4.61 3.07 13.21
N TYR A 100 -4.59 1.89 12.59
CA TYR A 100 -4.24 0.63 13.25
C TYR A 100 -2.88 0.73 13.98
N GLN A 101 -1.86 1.25 13.30
CA GLN A 101 -0.50 1.38 13.84
C GLN A 101 -0.47 2.33 15.06
N GLU A 102 -1.12 3.49 14.97
CA GLU A 102 -1.20 4.45 16.08
C GLU A 102 -1.98 3.89 17.27
N LEU A 103 -3.15 3.30 17.03
CA LEU A 103 -3.97 2.69 18.09
C LEU A 103 -3.25 1.52 18.76
N SER A 104 -2.54 0.69 18.00
CA SER A 104 -1.77 -0.43 18.56
C SER A 104 -0.74 0.04 19.59
N VAL A 105 -0.03 1.14 19.29
CA VAL A 105 0.97 1.72 20.20
C VAL A 105 0.30 2.39 21.40
N ILE A 106 -0.78 3.14 21.19
CA ILE A 106 -1.43 3.95 22.24
C ILE A 106 -2.21 3.07 23.22
N ASN A 107 -2.95 2.09 22.69
CA ASN A 107 -3.84 1.26 23.49
C ASN A 107 -3.12 0.08 24.14
N GLY A 108 -1.88 -0.23 23.70
CA GLY A 108 -1.09 -1.37 24.16
C GLY A 108 -1.53 -2.72 23.58
N LEU A 109 -2.59 -2.73 22.77
CA LEU A 109 -3.08 -3.90 22.05
C LEU A 109 -3.49 -3.47 20.63
N PRO A 110 -3.16 -4.28 19.60
CA PRO A 110 -3.63 -4.01 18.26
C PRO A 110 -5.16 -4.06 18.15
N PRO A 111 -5.80 -3.14 17.40
CA PRO A 111 -7.23 -3.21 17.17
C PRO A 111 -7.59 -4.40 16.29
N VAL A 112 -8.83 -4.89 16.44
CA VAL A 112 -9.41 -5.85 15.49
C VAL A 112 -9.98 -5.04 14.33
N VAL A 113 -9.56 -5.35 13.11
CA VAL A 113 -10.01 -4.67 11.88
C VAL A 113 -11.02 -5.56 11.17
N ILE A 114 -12.14 -4.98 10.76
CA ILE A 114 -13.13 -5.62 9.88
C ILE A 114 -13.54 -4.65 8.78
N HIS A 115 -13.91 -5.14 7.61
CA HIS A 115 -14.54 -4.27 6.61
C HIS A 115 -15.98 -3.91 7.02
N ASN A 116 -16.47 -2.79 6.51
CA ASN A 116 -17.79 -2.26 6.82
C ASN A 116 -18.97 -3.14 6.34
N ASP A 117 -18.70 -4.17 5.56
CA ASP A 117 -19.63 -5.15 5.02
C ASP A 117 -19.28 -6.60 5.40
N GLU A 118 -18.26 -6.82 6.25
CA GLU A 118 -17.76 -8.16 6.59
C GLU A 118 -18.65 -8.89 7.62
N TRP A 119 -19.11 -8.19 8.65
CA TRP A 119 -19.91 -8.78 9.72
C TRP A 119 -21.38 -8.37 9.62
N SER A 120 -22.25 -9.33 9.91
CA SER A 120 -23.67 -9.07 10.15
C SER A 120 -23.88 -8.27 11.44
N TRP A 121 -25.07 -7.67 11.58
CA TRP A 121 -25.42 -6.97 12.81
C TRP A 121 -25.47 -7.91 14.02
N GLU A 122 -25.93 -9.14 13.81
CA GLU A 122 -26.02 -10.17 14.84
C GLU A 122 -24.65 -10.50 15.42
N GLU A 123 -23.62 -10.62 14.56
CA GLU A 123 -22.23 -10.84 14.97
C GLU A 123 -21.68 -9.64 15.73
N ILE A 124 -21.87 -8.42 15.21
CA ILE A 124 -21.46 -7.19 15.90
C ILE A 124 -22.11 -7.10 17.29
N TYR A 125 -23.43 -7.34 17.37
CA TYR A 125 -24.17 -7.30 18.63
C TYR A 125 -23.62 -8.31 19.64
N HIS A 126 -23.39 -9.55 19.18
CA HIS A 126 -22.78 -10.60 19.99
C HIS A 126 -21.43 -10.17 20.56
N TYR A 127 -20.50 -9.68 19.72
CA TYR A 127 -19.16 -9.29 20.20
C TYR A 127 -19.16 -8.03 21.08
N LEU A 128 -19.99 -7.04 20.76
CA LEU A 128 -20.04 -5.79 21.52
C LEU A 128 -20.74 -5.94 22.88
N TYR A 129 -21.87 -6.64 22.93
CA TYR A 129 -22.75 -6.65 24.10
C TYR A 129 -22.75 -7.96 24.89
N GLU A 130 -22.68 -9.11 24.21
CA GLU A 130 -22.68 -10.43 24.88
C GLU A 130 -21.28 -10.76 25.37
N GLU A 131 -20.30 -10.82 24.47
CA GLU A 131 -18.89 -11.12 24.77
C GLU A 131 -18.12 -9.93 25.32
N LYS A 132 -18.60 -8.71 25.05
CA LYS A 132 -17.97 -7.46 25.53
C LYS A 132 -16.49 -7.41 25.13
N ALA A 133 -16.22 -7.80 23.90
CA ALA A 133 -14.89 -7.94 23.33
C ALA A 133 -14.18 -6.59 23.17
N PHE A 134 -14.94 -5.50 23.00
CA PHE A 134 -14.42 -4.17 22.70
C PHE A 134 -14.86 -3.12 23.73
N ASP A 135 -14.00 -2.13 23.93
CA ASP A 135 -14.17 -0.99 24.82
C ASP A 135 -14.53 0.29 24.05
N ASN A 136 -14.14 0.39 22.78
CA ASN A 136 -14.54 1.47 21.86
C ASN A 136 -14.54 1.00 20.40
N ILE A 137 -15.08 1.85 19.52
CA ILE A 137 -15.12 1.65 18.07
C ILE A 137 -14.45 2.85 17.40
N VAL A 138 -13.67 2.60 16.35
CA VAL A 138 -13.16 3.62 15.45
C VAL A 138 -13.65 3.31 14.05
N ILE A 139 -14.23 4.30 13.37
CA ILE A 139 -14.70 4.20 11.99
C ILE A 139 -13.70 4.96 11.12
N SER A 140 -13.03 4.25 10.22
CA SER A 140 -12.01 4.80 9.33
C SER A 140 -12.60 5.82 8.34
N PRO A 141 -11.74 6.58 7.63
CA PRO A 141 -12.12 7.20 6.36
C PRO A 141 -12.53 6.16 5.32
N GLY A 142 -12.92 6.63 4.14
CA GLY A 142 -13.25 5.80 2.98
C GLY A 142 -13.61 6.65 1.77
N PRO A 143 -13.66 6.05 0.57
CA PRO A 143 -14.19 6.70 -0.62
C PRO A 143 -15.72 6.80 -0.54
N GLY A 144 -16.30 7.63 -1.40
CA GLY A 144 -17.73 7.74 -1.60
C GLY A 144 -18.42 8.63 -0.57
N SER A 145 -19.67 8.31 -0.24
CA SER A 145 -20.55 9.15 0.58
C SER A 145 -21.34 8.33 1.61
N PRO A 146 -21.57 8.84 2.82
CA PRO A 146 -22.43 8.15 3.80
C PRO A 146 -23.89 8.06 3.35
N THR A 147 -24.29 8.80 2.30
CA THR A 147 -25.62 8.69 1.69
C THR A 147 -25.77 7.44 0.82
N CYS A 148 -24.65 6.80 0.45
CA CYS A 148 -24.63 5.56 -0.30
C CYS A 148 -24.40 4.40 0.69
N ALA A 149 -25.40 3.52 0.83
CA ALA A 149 -25.31 2.41 1.79
C ALA A 149 -24.16 1.44 1.49
N ALA A 150 -23.74 1.31 0.23
CA ALA A 150 -22.62 0.46 -0.17
C ALA A 150 -21.26 1.00 0.30
N ASP A 151 -21.11 2.33 0.39
CA ASP A 151 -19.83 2.96 0.74
C ASP A 151 -19.54 2.91 2.25
N ILE A 152 -20.60 2.91 3.08
CA ILE A 152 -20.51 3.06 4.53
C ILE A 152 -20.98 1.83 5.32
N GLY A 153 -21.73 0.94 4.68
CA GLY A 153 -22.14 -0.36 5.23
C GLY A 153 -22.78 -0.28 6.61
N ILE A 154 -22.31 -1.14 7.52
CA ILE A 154 -22.85 -1.33 8.86
C ILE A 154 -22.64 -0.11 9.80
N CYS A 155 -21.76 0.81 9.44
CA CYS A 155 -21.40 1.98 10.24
C CYS A 155 -22.61 2.86 10.59
N LEU A 156 -23.58 3.01 9.68
CA LEU A 156 -24.79 3.80 9.95
C LEU A 156 -25.60 3.23 11.12
N ARG A 157 -25.71 1.89 11.16
CA ARG A 157 -26.44 1.18 12.22
C ARG A 157 -25.69 1.23 13.54
N LEU A 158 -24.36 1.07 13.52
CA LEU A 158 -23.50 1.24 14.69
C LEU A 158 -23.69 2.60 15.35
N LEU A 159 -23.66 3.69 14.57
CA LEU A 159 -23.82 5.05 15.09
C LEU A 159 -25.21 5.28 15.70
N LEU A 160 -26.26 4.65 15.16
CA LEU A 160 -27.63 4.76 15.66
C LEU A 160 -27.90 3.91 16.91
N GLU A 161 -27.46 2.65 16.92
CA GLU A 161 -27.81 1.66 17.94
C GLU A 161 -26.77 1.56 19.08
N CYS A 162 -25.49 1.84 18.83
CA CYS A 162 -24.42 1.75 19.84
C CYS A 162 -24.18 3.06 20.60
N GLY A 163 -25.24 3.60 21.22
CA GLY A 163 -25.17 4.87 21.96
C GLY A 163 -24.41 4.82 23.30
N ASP A 164 -24.09 3.64 23.81
CA ASP A 164 -23.42 3.39 25.10
C ASP A 164 -21.97 2.89 24.95
N ILE A 165 -21.42 2.94 23.74
CA ILE A 165 -20.02 2.60 23.44
C ILE A 165 -19.34 3.85 22.87
N PRO A 166 -18.14 4.22 23.35
CA PRO A 166 -17.37 5.30 22.73
C PRO A 166 -17.04 5.04 21.26
N ILE A 167 -17.33 6.00 20.39
CA ILE A 167 -17.08 5.92 18.93
C ILE A 167 -16.30 7.14 18.46
N LEU A 168 -15.27 6.94 17.64
CA LEU A 168 -14.58 8.00 16.90
C LEU A 168 -14.71 7.75 15.39
N GLY A 169 -15.32 8.68 14.66
CA GLY A 169 -15.35 8.68 13.20
C GLY A 169 -14.28 9.59 12.60
N VAL A 170 -13.55 9.10 11.61
CA VAL A 170 -12.54 9.90 10.88
C VAL A 170 -13.01 10.10 9.43
N CYS A 171 -12.99 11.35 8.94
CA CYS A 171 -13.41 11.75 7.60
C CYS A 171 -14.79 11.19 7.22
N LEU A 172 -14.88 10.11 6.43
CA LEU A 172 -16.14 9.44 6.10
C LEU A 172 -16.91 9.02 7.37
N GLY A 173 -16.23 8.51 8.41
CA GLY A 173 -16.86 8.19 9.69
C GLY A 173 -17.43 9.42 10.42
N HIS A 174 -16.79 10.58 10.29
CA HIS A 174 -17.31 11.85 10.79
C HIS A 174 -18.56 12.29 10.02
N GLN A 175 -18.51 12.20 8.68
CA GLN A 175 -19.65 12.51 7.82
C GLN A 175 -20.85 11.59 8.10
N ALA A 176 -20.60 10.30 8.32
CA ALA A 176 -21.61 9.32 8.70
C ALA A 176 -22.29 9.68 10.04
N LEU A 177 -21.51 10.10 11.05
CA LEU A 177 -22.05 10.57 12.33
C LEU A 177 -22.96 11.81 12.13
N GLY A 178 -22.58 12.74 11.27
CA GLY A 178 -23.46 13.84 10.86
C GLY A 178 -24.75 13.35 10.24
N TYR A 179 -24.62 12.52 9.21
CA TYR A 179 -25.70 12.05 8.36
C TYR A 179 -26.77 11.26 9.12
N VAL A 180 -26.39 10.31 9.98
CA VAL A 180 -27.36 9.49 10.73
C VAL A 180 -28.21 10.30 11.71
N HIS A 181 -27.73 11.47 12.13
CA HIS A 181 -28.46 12.38 13.01
C HIS A 181 -29.20 13.49 12.25
N GLY A 182 -29.18 13.46 10.91
CA GLY A 182 -29.96 14.34 10.05
C GLY A 182 -29.20 15.56 9.51
N ALA A 183 -27.89 15.66 9.71
CA ALA A 183 -27.08 16.66 9.04
C ALA A 183 -26.93 16.32 7.55
N GLN A 184 -26.89 17.33 6.69
CA GLN A 184 -26.64 17.18 5.25
C GLN A 184 -25.14 17.09 4.98
N VAL A 185 -24.77 16.18 4.08
CA VAL A 185 -23.41 16.08 3.54
C VAL A 185 -23.44 16.69 2.14
N ILE A 186 -22.60 17.69 1.93
CA ILE A 186 -22.54 18.49 0.69
C ILE A 186 -21.12 18.47 0.13
N HIS A 187 -20.96 18.89 -1.12
CA HIS A 187 -19.62 19.13 -1.65
C HIS A 187 -18.92 20.25 -0.87
N ALA A 188 -17.65 20.03 -0.55
CA ALA A 188 -16.77 21.08 -0.07
C ALA A 188 -16.69 22.20 -1.13
N PRO A 189 -16.45 23.46 -0.72
CA PRO A 189 -16.21 24.55 -1.66
C PRO A 189 -15.11 24.24 -2.68
N GLU A 190 -14.09 23.49 -2.22
CA GLU A 190 -13.00 22.96 -3.02
C GLU A 190 -12.59 21.59 -2.46
N PRO A 191 -12.32 20.57 -3.31
CA PRO A 191 -11.72 19.31 -2.87
C PRO A 191 -10.32 19.51 -2.31
N ILE A 192 -10.06 19.03 -1.09
CA ILE A 192 -8.76 19.16 -0.44
C ILE A 192 -8.18 17.78 -0.15
N HIS A 193 -7.18 17.39 -0.94
CA HIS A 193 -6.45 16.13 -0.82
C HIS A 193 -4.96 16.39 -0.64
N GLY A 194 -4.36 15.84 0.41
CA GLY A 194 -2.92 15.94 0.64
C GLY A 194 -2.44 17.34 1.00
N ARG A 195 -3.32 18.21 1.50
CA ARG A 195 -2.98 19.60 1.85
C ARG A 195 -3.24 19.89 3.32
N LEU A 196 -2.47 20.83 3.86
CA LEU A 196 -2.53 21.22 5.26
C LEU A 196 -3.57 22.33 5.50
N SER A 197 -4.15 22.32 6.70
CA SER A 197 -5.00 23.40 7.22
C SER A 197 -4.78 23.59 8.71
N ASP A 198 -4.88 24.83 9.18
CA ASP A 198 -4.89 25.15 10.62
C ASP A 198 -6.28 24.90 11.20
N ILE A 199 -6.34 24.39 12.43
CA ILE A 199 -7.60 24.07 13.12
C ILE A 199 -7.82 24.95 14.34
N GLU A 200 -9.06 25.44 14.47
CA GLU A 200 -9.58 26.05 15.69
C GLU A 200 -10.51 25.05 16.38
N HIS A 201 -10.40 24.90 17.69
CA HIS A 201 -11.25 24.02 18.49
C HIS A 201 -11.58 24.64 19.85
N ASN A 202 -12.59 24.07 20.50
CA ASN A 202 -13.12 24.55 21.79
C ASN A 202 -12.47 23.89 23.03
N ASP A 203 -11.26 23.33 22.86
CA ASP A 203 -10.52 22.56 23.90
C ASP A 203 -11.36 21.47 24.62
N CYS A 204 -12.32 20.85 23.92
CA CYS A 204 -13.07 19.72 24.48
C CYS A 204 -12.15 18.52 24.71
N GLY A 205 -12.65 17.49 25.40
CA GLY A 205 -11.84 16.34 25.81
C GLY A 205 -11.02 15.67 24.68
N LEU A 206 -11.52 15.69 23.43
CA LEU A 206 -10.81 15.13 22.28
C LEU A 206 -9.58 15.97 21.88
N PHE A 207 -9.64 17.28 22.07
CA PHE A 207 -8.58 18.23 21.73
C PHE A 207 -7.77 18.71 22.95
N HIS A 208 -7.96 18.09 24.10
CA HIS A 208 -7.26 18.47 25.31
C HIS A 208 -5.74 18.49 25.12
N GLY A 209 -5.10 19.61 25.47
CA GLY A 209 -3.66 19.80 25.38
C GLY A 209 -3.13 19.99 23.94
N ILE A 210 -4.01 20.27 22.98
CA ILE A 210 -3.67 20.63 21.61
C ILE A 210 -3.84 22.16 21.44
N PRO A 211 -2.91 22.87 20.78
CA PRO A 211 -3.06 24.30 20.56
C PRO A 211 -4.16 24.58 19.52
N SER A 212 -4.84 25.71 19.67
CA SER A 212 -6.01 26.10 18.88
C SER A 212 -5.78 27.45 18.20
N GLY A 213 -6.25 27.60 16.96
CA GLY A 213 -6.23 28.88 16.25
C GLY A 213 -5.26 28.92 15.08
N ARG A 214 -5.35 30.00 14.30
CA ARG A 214 -4.43 30.30 13.21
C ARG A 214 -2.98 30.44 13.71
N ASN A 215 -2.03 29.82 13.01
CA ASN A 215 -0.60 29.81 13.38
C ASN A 215 -0.33 29.24 14.80
N SER A 216 -1.26 28.47 15.36
CA SER A 216 -1.10 27.85 16.69
C SER A 216 -0.09 26.69 16.69
N GLY A 217 0.29 26.22 15.50
CA GLY A 217 1.08 25.02 15.30
C GLY A 217 0.24 23.77 15.07
N PHE A 218 -1.09 23.81 15.27
CA PHE A 218 -1.97 22.68 15.00
C PHE A 218 -2.43 22.62 13.53
N LYS A 219 -1.53 22.06 12.71
CA LYS A 219 -1.71 21.77 11.29
C LYS A 219 -2.20 20.33 11.06
N VAL A 220 -3.24 20.17 10.26
CA VAL A 220 -3.81 18.85 9.93
C VAL A 220 -3.89 18.65 8.42
N VAL A 221 -3.76 17.40 7.99
CA VAL A 221 -3.93 16.99 6.60
C VAL A 221 -5.39 16.63 6.34
N ARG A 222 -5.89 17.07 5.18
CA ARG A 222 -7.25 16.79 4.71
C ARG A 222 -7.21 15.92 3.46
N TYR A 223 -8.13 14.95 3.42
CA TYR A 223 -8.44 14.16 2.23
C TYR A 223 -9.96 14.09 2.01
N HIS A 224 -10.59 15.22 1.71
CA HIS A 224 -12.04 15.26 1.53
C HIS A 224 -12.52 16.18 0.39
N SER A 225 -13.54 15.65 -0.30
CA SER A 225 -14.37 16.39 -1.26
C SER A 225 -15.76 16.71 -0.72
N LEU A 226 -16.16 16.05 0.36
CA LEU A 226 -17.47 16.17 1.00
C LEU A 226 -17.30 16.63 2.44
N VAL A 227 -18.24 17.47 2.90
CA VAL A 227 -18.27 18.03 4.24
C VAL A 227 -19.70 18.05 4.78
N ILE A 228 -19.85 18.07 6.10
CA ILE A 228 -21.14 18.35 6.73
C ILE A 228 -21.48 19.83 6.56
N ASP A 229 -22.70 20.12 6.11
CA ASP A 229 -23.23 21.49 6.09
C ASP A 229 -23.52 21.95 7.52
N PRO A 230 -22.80 22.96 8.06
CA PRO A 230 -23.00 23.43 9.43
C PRO A 230 -24.39 24.02 9.65
N THR A 231 -25.08 24.50 8.61
CA THR A 231 -26.43 25.07 8.73
C THR A 231 -27.50 24.00 8.95
N SER A 232 -27.20 22.76 8.57
CA SER A 232 -28.07 21.60 8.72
C SER A 232 -27.87 20.84 10.04
N LEU A 233 -26.94 21.29 10.89
CA LEU A 233 -26.51 20.53 12.05
C LEU A 233 -27.65 20.43 13.10
N PRO A 234 -28.07 19.21 13.48
CA PRO A 234 -29.11 19.00 14.48
C PRO A 234 -28.60 19.40 15.87
N ARG A 235 -29.53 19.71 16.80
CA ARG A 235 -29.20 20.14 18.18
C ARG A 235 -28.41 19.12 18.98
N ASP A 236 -28.51 17.84 18.61
CA ASP A 236 -27.83 16.74 19.29
C ASP A 236 -26.36 16.61 18.88
N LEU A 237 -25.93 17.30 17.82
CA LEU A 237 -24.54 17.38 17.40
C LEU A 237 -23.95 18.74 17.76
N ILE A 238 -22.91 18.72 18.57
CA ILE A 238 -22.19 19.91 19.03
C ILE A 238 -20.93 20.05 18.18
N PRO A 239 -20.75 21.17 17.46
CA PRO A 239 -19.52 21.44 16.73
C PRO A 239 -18.38 21.73 17.71
N ILE A 240 -17.22 21.12 17.48
CA ILE A 240 -16.06 21.18 18.40
C ILE A 240 -14.77 21.67 17.73
N ALA A 241 -14.69 21.65 16.40
CA ALA A 241 -13.53 22.14 15.66
C ALA A 241 -13.89 22.66 14.26
N TRP A 242 -13.08 23.57 13.73
CA TRP A 242 -13.26 24.26 12.45
C TRP A 242 -11.94 24.57 11.76
N SER A 243 -11.97 24.80 10.45
CA SER A 243 -10.82 25.36 9.75
C SER A 243 -10.62 26.82 10.16
N SER A 244 -9.38 27.22 10.45
CA SER A 244 -9.02 28.61 10.80
C SER A 244 -9.09 29.57 9.61
N SER A 245 -9.04 29.03 8.38
CA SER A 245 -9.22 29.78 7.15
C SER A 245 -9.68 28.86 6.02
N HIS A 246 -10.13 29.44 4.90
CA HIS A 246 -10.40 28.69 3.68
C HIS A 246 -9.15 28.18 2.97
N GLN A 247 -8.02 28.89 3.14
CA GLN A 247 -6.79 28.62 2.41
C GLN A 247 -6.02 27.46 3.04
N THR A 248 -5.40 26.67 2.17
CA THR A 248 -4.39 25.69 2.56
C THR A 248 -3.11 26.40 2.97
N ILE A 249 -2.27 25.70 3.74
CA ILE A 249 -0.99 26.22 4.18
C ILE A 249 0.15 25.41 3.55
N PRO A 250 1.29 26.03 3.21
CA PRO A 250 2.43 25.32 2.66
C PRO A 250 3.04 24.37 3.70
N PHE A 251 3.62 23.28 3.22
CA PHE A 251 4.33 22.28 4.03
C PHE A 251 5.59 22.85 4.67
N LEU A 252 6.40 23.53 3.86
CA LEU A 252 7.61 24.24 4.28
C LEU A 252 7.24 25.68 4.61
N GLY A 253 7.74 26.22 5.73
CA GLY A 253 7.49 27.62 6.09
C GLY A 253 8.11 28.59 5.09
N ASN A 254 7.44 29.70 4.78
CA ASN A 254 7.90 30.74 3.82
C ASN A 254 9.27 31.38 4.15
N GLY A 255 9.88 31.08 5.30
CA GLY A 255 11.06 31.79 5.81
C GLY A 255 12.31 31.69 4.93
N ASN A 256 12.47 30.65 4.12
CA ASN A 256 13.61 30.53 3.20
C ASN A 256 13.32 31.09 1.81
N PHE A 257 12.10 30.97 1.29
CA PHE A 257 11.76 31.39 -0.07
C PHE A 257 11.96 32.90 -0.28
N ASP A 258 11.57 33.71 0.70
CA ASP A 258 11.75 35.17 0.66
C ASP A 258 13.24 35.58 0.70
N SER A 259 14.09 34.85 1.41
CA SER A 259 15.54 35.17 1.53
C SER A 259 16.33 34.88 0.26
N TYR A 260 15.88 33.92 -0.56
CA TYR A 260 16.53 33.56 -1.83
C TYR A 260 16.00 34.40 -3.00
N LEU A 261 14.72 34.81 -2.98
CA LEU A 261 14.18 35.76 -3.96
C LEU A 261 14.86 37.13 -3.86
N ASP A 262 15.12 37.62 -2.64
CA ASP A 262 15.76 38.93 -2.39
C ASP A 262 17.22 38.98 -2.91
N GLY A 263 17.86 37.81 -3.08
CA GLY A 263 19.17 37.66 -3.70
C GLY A 263 19.14 37.64 -5.24
N PHE A 264 18.05 37.16 -5.84
CA PHE A 264 17.89 37.01 -7.30
C PHE A 264 17.20 38.21 -7.97
N GLU A 265 16.42 39.02 -7.24
CA GLU A 265 15.81 40.26 -7.74
C GLU A 265 16.84 41.33 -8.17
N ARG A 266 18.15 41.11 -7.94
CA ARG A 266 19.21 42.02 -8.42
C ARG A 266 19.74 41.73 -9.83
N LEU A 267 19.30 40.66 -10.51
CA LEU A 267 19.91 40.24 -11.79
C LEU A 267 18.94 39.95 -12.96
N ALA A 268 17.63 40.12 -12.82
CA ALA A 268 16.71 39.92 -13.93
C ALA A 268 15.64 41.02 -14.02
N GLU A 269 15.96 42.13 -14.68
CA GLU A 269 14.94 42.98 -15.31
C GLU A 269 14.39 42.24 -16.54
N THR A 270 13.35 41.43 -16.35
CA THR A 270 12.39 41.17 -17.43
C THR A 270 11.00 41.00 -16.83
N GLU A 271 10.10 41.90 -17.23
CA GLU A 271 8.69 41.92 -16.85
C GLU A 271 8.03 40.56 -17.13
N ILE A 272 7.51 39.90 -16.10
CA ILE A 272 6.25 39.12 -16.00
C ILE A 272 6.32 38.35 -14.66
N PHE A 273 6.29 39.02 -13.51
CA PHE A 273 5.98 38.36 -12.22
C PHE A 273 5.44 39.30 -11.13
N ALA A 274 4.94 40.49 -11.51
CA ALA A 274 4.39 41.47 -10.59
C ALA A 274 2.90 41.72 -10.87
N LYS A 275 2.04 40.74 -10.60
CA LYS A 275 0.58 40.96 -10.59
C LYS A 275 -0.23 40.14 -9.58
N SER A 276 0.41 39.47 -8.62
CA SER A 276 -0.30 38.66 -7.61
C SER A 276 -0.20 39.17 -6.16
N LEU A 277 0.69 40.10 -5.83
CA LEU A 277 0.92 40.50 -4.44
C LEU A 277 0.71 42.00 -4.22
N SER A 278 -0.55 42.43 -4.11
CA SER A 278 -0.86 43.66 -3.38
C SER A 278 -2.27 43.63 -2.76
N THR A 279 -2.37 43.20 -1.51
CA THR A 279 -3.33 43.79 -0.57
C THR A 279 -2.69 43.86 0.82
N LYS A 280 -2.27 45.07 1.19
CA LYS A 280 -1.86 45.40 2.57
C LYS A 280 -3.09 45.40 3.46
N SER A 281 -3.11 44.55 4.49
CA SER A 281 -4.04 44.67 5.61
C SER A 281 -3.42 45.57 6.68
N THR A 282 -4.15 46.62 7.08
CA THR A 282 -3.81 47.47 8.22
C THR A 282 -4.93 47.44 9.25
N ASN A 283 -4.54 47.12 10.49
CA ASN A 283 -5.08 47.50 11.80
C ASN A 283 -6.49 47.07 12.24
N GLY A 284 -6.54 46.56 13.48
CA GLY A 284 -7.65 46.77 14.41
C GLY A 284 -7.87 45.67 15.43
N LEU A 285 -7.11 45.65 16.54
CA LEU A 285 -7.50 44.89 17.74
C LEU A 285 -8.73 45.58 18.37
N GLN A 286 -9.85 44.86 18.46
CA GLN A 286 -10.94 45.24 19.36
C GLN A 286 -11.57 43.97 19.95
N TRP A 287 -11.36 43.78 21.25
CA TRP A 287 -12.00 42.73 22.04
C TRP A 287 -13.44 43.12 22.34
N HIS A 288 -14.40 42.30 21.90
CA HIS A 288 -15.79 42.37 22.35
C HIS A 288 -16.17 41.10 23.12
N SER A 289 -16.61 41.30 24.35
CA SER A 289 -17.27 40.32 25.20
C SER A 289 -18.76 40.25 24.88
N SER A 290 -19.27 39.09 24.44
CA SER A 290 -20.67 38.68 24.66
C SER A 290 -20.95 37.28 24.13
N ASN A 291 -21.62 36.47 24.96
CA ASN A 291 -22.08 35.11 24.70
C ASN A 291 -23.04 35.03 23.49
N SER A 292 -22.53 34.55 22.36
CA SER A 292 -23.27 33.84 21.31
C SER A 292 -22.24 33.24 20.34
N TRP A 293 -22.03 31.93 20.39
CA TRP A 293 -21.10 31.22 19.50
C TRP A 293 -21.71 31.11 18.10
N GLU A 294 -21.71 32.21 17.35
CA GLU A 294 -22.01 32.21 15.92
C GLU A 294 -20.76 31.78 15.14
N MET A 295 -20.95 30.82 14.24
CA MET A 295 -19.91 30.36 13.33
C MET A 295 -19.44 31.51 12.43
N PRO A 296 -18.14 31.82 12.34
CA PRO A 296 -17.64 32.78 11.35
C PRO A 296 -18.02 32.30 9.95
N SER A 297 -18.70 33.16 9.19
CA SER A 297 -19.15 32.85 7.82
C SER A 297 -17.96 32.41 6.96
N GLY A 298 -17.91 31.14 6.57
CA GLY A 298 -16.88 30.56 5.70
C GLY A 298 -16.13 29.36 6.26
N ASN A 299 -16.03 29.20 7.59
CA ASN A 299 -15.23 28.12 8.15
C ASN A 299 -15.87 26.73 7.92
N ILE A 300 -15.05 25.75 7.53
CA ILE A 300 -15.48 24.36 7.37
C ILE A 300 -15.53 23.70 8.74
N LEU A 301 -16.62 22.97 9.01
CA LEU A 301 -16.76 22.16 10.21
C LEU A 301 -15.77 20.99 10.16
N MET A 302 -14.88 20.91 11.15
CA MET A 302 -13.79 19.94 11.20
C MET A 302 -13.92 18.92 12.34
N GLY A 303 -14.81 19.16 13.29
CA GLY A 303 -15.08 18.21 14.36
C GLY A 303 -16.47 18.38 14.96
N ILE A 304 -17.09 17.27 15.32
CA ILE A 304 -18.38 17.20 16.03
C ILE A 304 -18.32 16.21 17.19
N MET A 305 -19.18 16.41 18.18
CA MET A 305 -19.50 15.41 19.20
C MET A 305 -21.00 15.31 19.41
N HIS A 306 -21.48 14.13 19.82
CA HIS A 306 -22.88 13.97 20.21
C HIS A 306 -23.12 14.51 21.64
N SER A 307 -24.26 15.14 21.87
CA SER A 307 -24.60 15.81 23.14
C SER A 307 -24.78 14.84 24.31
N SER A 308 -25.28 13.64 24.04
CA SER A 308 -25.63 12.62 25.05
C SER A 308 -24.94 11.26 24.87
N ARG A 309 -24.20 11.05 23.77
CA ARG A 309 -23.52 9.78 23.45
C ARG A 309 -22.02 10.03 23.42
N PRO A 310 -21.16 9.07 23.79
CA PRO A 310 -19.70 9.24 23.74
C PRO A 310 -19.17 9.11 22.30
N HIS A 311 -19.83 9.78 21.34
CA HIS A 311 -19.53 9.73 19.92
C HIS A 311 -18.88 11.03 19.49
N TYR A 312 -17.77 10.90 18.78
CA TYR A 312 -16.95 12.00 18.28
C TYR A 312 -16.64 11.76 16.81
N GLY A 313 -16.42 12.83 16.06
CA GLY A 313 -15.91 12.70 14.70
C GLY A 313 -15.01 13.87 14.31
N VAL A 314 -13.98 13.60 13.53
CA VAL A 314 -13.09 14.60 12.92
C VAL A 314 -13.07 14.45 11.39
N GLN A 315 -13.10 15.56 10.66
CA GLN A 315 -13.15 15.57 9.19
C GLN A 315 -11.77 15.42 8.54
N PHE A 316 -10.70 15.70 9.28
CA PHE A 316 -9.30 15.58 8.84
C PHE A 316 -8.70 14.24 9.27
N HIS A 317 -7.47 13.96 8.85
CA HIS A 317 -6.80 12.67 9.04
C HIS A 317 -5.71 12.75 10.13
N PRO A 318 -6.03 12.45 11.40
CA PRO A 318 -5.05 12.43 12.50
C PRO A 318 -3.91 11.41 12.29
N GLU A 319 -4.12 10.41 11.45
CA GLU A 319 -3.15 9.35 11.15
C GLU A 319 -2.11 9.73 10.07
N SER A 320 -2.36 10.80 9.30
CA SER A 320 -1.45 11.26 8.26
C SER A 320 -0.11 11.70 8.86
N ILE A 321 0.99 11.40 8.17
CA ILE A 321 2.34 11.69 8.67
C ILE A 321 2.60 13.19 8.85
N ALA A 322 1.91 14.04 8.08
CA ALA A 322 2.05 15.49 8.16
C ALA A 322 1.01 16.16 9.10
N THR A 323 0.08 15.40 9.68
CA THR A 323 -0.82 15.91 10.72
C THR A 323 -0.09 15.97 12.05
N CYS A 324 0.16 17.17 12.55
CA CYS A 324 0.70 17.32 13.89
C CYS A 324 -0.37 17.05 14.96
N HIS A 325 0.05 16.65 16.15
CA HIS A 325 -0.82 16.29 17.28
C HIS A 325 -1.84 15.17 17.01
N GLY A 326 -1.81 14.49 15.84
CA GLY A 326 -2.72 13.39 15.52
C GLY A 326 -2.67 12.23 16.52
N ARG A 327 -1.45 11.83 16.91
CA ARG A 327 -1.24 10.86 18.01
C ARG A 327 -1.86 11.32 19.34
N GLN A 328 -1.89 12.63 19.61
CA GLN A 328 -2.51 13.16 20.83
C GLN A 328 -4.03 13.04 20.78
N ILE A 329 -4.67 13.19 19.62
CA ILE A 329 -6.11 12.97 19.44
C ILE A 329 -6.48 11.53 19.78
N PHE A 330 -5.73 10.54 19.27
CA PHE A 330 -5.96 9.14 19.60
C PHE A 330 -5.73 8.82 21.09
N LYS A 331 -4.71 9.43 21.72
CA LYS A 331 -4.51 9.33 23.18
C LYS A 331 -5.68 9.91 23.96
N ASN A 332 -6.16 11.08 23.57
CA ASN A 332 -7.31 11.73 24.19
C ASN A 332 -8.56 10.86 24.07
N PHE A 333 -8.81 10.25 22.90
CA PHE A 333 -9.91 9.31 22.72
C PHE A 333 -9.78 8.03 23.58
N ALA A 334 -8.57 7.50 23.74
CA ALA A 334 -8.31 6.39 24.65
C ALA A 334 -8.63 6.78 26.11
N GLU A 335 -8.24 7.98 26.56
CA GLU A 335 -8.58 8.46 27.91
C GLU A 335 -10.09 8.71 28.09
N ILE A 336 -10.76 9.29 27.09
CA ILE A 336 -12.23 9.41 27.06
C ILE A 336 -12.88 8.04 27.26
N THR A 337 -12.37 7.01 26.59
CA THR A 337 -12.87 5.63 26.70
C THR A 337 -12.69 5.09 28.12
N LYS A 338 -11.50 5.25 28.71
CA LYS A 338 -11.23 4.81 30.09
C LYS A 338 -12.12 5.51 31.10
N ASP A 339 -12.28 6.84 30.96
CA ASP A 339 -13.08 7.66 31.87
C ASP A 339 -14.59 7.39 31.74
N TYR A 340 -15.06 7.06 30.54
CA TYR A 340 -16.44 6.62 30.31
C TYR A 340 -16.74 5.35 31.12
N TRP A 341 -15.92 4.31 30.97
CA TRP A 341 -16.13 3.04 31.68
C TRP A 341 -15.88 3.14 33.19
N PHE A 342 -14.94 3.99 33.63
CA PHE A 342 -14.69 4.25 35.05
C PHE A 342 -15.92 4.88 35.73
N ARG A 343 -16.54 5.88 35.11
CA ARG A 343 -17.75 6.53 35.63
C ARG A 343 -18.95 5.58 35.68
N LEU A 344 -19.11 4.74 34.67
CA LEU A 344 -20.21 3.76 34.60
C LEU A 344 -20.08 2.67 35.69
N ARG A 345 -18.85 2.23 36.00
CA ARG A 345 -18.57 1.28 37.09
C ARG A 345 -18.82 1.87 38.47
N SER A 346 -18.57 3.16 38.63
CA SER A 346 -18.78 3.87 39.90
C SER A 346 -20.26 4.11 40.22
N SER A 347 -21.13 4.08 39.20
CA SER A 347 -22.57 4.33 39.32
C SER A 347 -23.44 3.07 39.29
N SER A 348 -22.88 1.89 38.98
CA SER A 348 -23.59 0.60 38.92
C SER A 348 -22.97 -0.45 39.86
N ASN A 349 -23.77 -1.04 40.76
CA ASN A 349 -23.37 -2.19 41.60
C ASN A 349 -23.12 -3.49 40.79
N SER A 350 -23.19 -3.45 39.46
CA SER A 350 -22.93 -4.58 38.57
C SER A 350 -21.47 -4.58 38.11
N LYS A 351 -20.67 -5.50 38.65
CA LYS A 351 -19.33 -5.79 38.14
C LYS A 351 -19.47 -6.40 36.74
N ARG A 352 -19.16 -5.64 35.68
CA ARG A 352 -18.90 -6.19 34.34
C ARG A 352 -17.71 -7.16 34.49
N LYS A 353 -17.96 -8.48 34.47
CA LYS A 353 -16.89 -9.47 34.35
C LYS A 353 -16.28 -9.28 32.96
N VAL A 354 -15.14 -8.60 32.89
CA VAL A 354 -14.40 -8.37 31.64
C VAL A 354 -13.72 -9.69 31.29
N HIS A 355 -14.12 -10.32 30.18
CA HIS A 355 -13.41 -11.47 29.64
C HIS A 355 -12.23 -10.97 28.82
N TYR A 356 -11.06 -10.94 29.46
CA TYR A 356 -9.81 -10.50 28.86
C TYR A 356 -9.37 -11.31 27.63
N ALA A 357 -9.92 -12.52 27.44
CA ALA A 357 -9.63 -13.39 26.30
C ALA A 357 -10.67 -13.30 25.16
N ALA A 358 -11.79 -12.56 25.31
CA ALA A 358 -12.88 -12.59 24.34
C ALA A 358 -12.48 -12.01 22.96
N CYS A 359 -11.63 -10.99 22.91
CA CYS A 359 -11.11 -10.46 21.65
C CYS A 359 -10.20 -11.46 20.91
N MET A 360 -9.58 -12.39 21.63
CA MET A 360 -8.74 -13.46 21.05
C MET A 360 -9.58 -14.64 20.53
N GLN A 361 -10.89 -14.65 20.76
CA GLN A 361 -11.81 -15.74 20.42
C GLN A 361 -12.73 -15.41 19.24
N VAL A 362 -12.62 -14.20 18.66
CA VAL A 362 -13.35 -13.80 17.44
C VAL A 362 -12.90 -14.70 16.27
N PRO A 363 -13.75 -15.61 15.75
CA PRO A 363 -13.44 -16.43 14.59
C PRO A 363 -13.31 -15.57 13.32
N ASN A 364 -12.55 -16.06 12.32
CA ASN A 364 -12.16 -15.39 11.07
C ASN A 364 -11.12 -14.25 11.15
N VAL A 365 -10.75 -13.78 12.33
CA VAL A 365 -9.48 -13.03 12.54
C VAL A 365 -8.29 -14.01 12.76
N SER A 366 -8.62 -15.30 12.89
CA SER A 366 -7.73 -16.38 13.32
C SER A 366 -6.71 -16.85 12.27
N GLN A 367 -6.91 -16.56 10.96
CA GLN A 367 -5.89 -16.87 9.94
C GLN A 367 -4.66 -15.95 10.01
N LEU A 368 -4.78 -14.77 10.65
CA LEU A 368 -3.64 -13.87 10.92
C LEU A 368 -3.03 -14.06 12.32
N PHE A 369 -3.69 -14.80 13.22
CA PHE A 369 -3.31 -14.92 14.63
C PHE A 369 -3.02 -16.35 15.13
N GLN A 370 -3.34 -17.42 14.38
CA GLN A 370 -3.06 -18.79 14.83
C GLN A 370 -1.57 -19.20 14.81
N ASP A 371 -0.69 -18.41 14.19
CA ASP A 371 0.76 -18.66 14.23
C ASP A 371 1.50 -17.95 15.38
N VAL A 372 0.78 -17.31 16.31
CA VAL A 372 1.38 -16.50 17.40
C VAL A 372 1.46 -17.24 18.74
N VAL A 373 0.86 -18.43 18.92
CA VAL A 373 0.77 -19.08 20.25
C VAL A 373 1.47 -20.46 20.35
N THR A 374 2.14 -20.96 19.32
CA THR A 374 2.98 -22.17 19.41
C THR A 374 4.47 -21.84 19.51
N SER A 375 4.84 -21.05 20.53
CA SER A 375 6.23 -20.91 20.95
C SER A 375 6.32 -20.35 22.38
N LYS A 376 6.19 -21.25 23.38
CA LYS A 376 7.05 -21.33 24.59
C LYS A 376 6.43 -22.30 25.61
N HIS A 377 6.90 -23.55 25.61
CA HIS A 377 7.61 -24.19 26.73
C HIS A 377 7.74 -25.71 26.50
N PHE A 378 8.98 -26.16 26.26
CA PHE A 378 9.43 -27.49 26.65
C PHE A 378 9.27 -27.62 28.19
N VAL A 379 8.58 -28.66 28.67
CA VAL A 379 8.99 -29.61 29.73
C VAL A 379 7.93 -30.72 29.88
N ASN A 380 8.37 -31.97 29.62
CA ASN A 380 7.97 -33.29 30.14
C ASN A 380 6.50 -33.66 30.45
N GLY A 381 5.95 -34.54 29.58
CA GLY A 381 5.43 -35.89 29.86
C GLY A 381 4.45 -36.18 31.02
N PHE A 382 3.25 -36.66 30.71
CA PHE A 382 2.78 -38.04 31.02
C PHE A 382 1.39 -38.30 30.37
N ASP A 383 1.24 -39.53 29.86
CA ASP A 383 0.06 -40.14 29.23
C ASP A 383 -1.18 -40.25 30.14
N ASN A 384 -2.38 -40.04 29.58
CA ASN A 384 -3.41 -41.10 29.37
C ASN A 384 -4.81 -40.54 28.99
N GLY A 385 -5.45 -41.16 27.99
CA GLY A 385 -6.89 -41.48 28.09
C GLY A 385 -7.90 -40.88 27.10
N LYS A 386 -7.93 -41.42 25.87
CA LYS A 386 -9.11 -41.78 25.04
C LYS A 386 -10.42 -40.98 25.18
N ASN A 387 -10.84 -40.29 24.11
CA ASN A 387 -12.00 -40.75 23.33
C ASN A 387 -12.17 -40.01 21.99
N THR A 388 -12.53 -40.82 21.00
CA THR A 388 -12.59 -40.61 19.56
C THR A 388 -13.87 -39.89 19.11
N HIS A 389 -13.75 -38.83 18.31
CA HIS A 389 -14.72 -38.52 17.26
C HIS A 389 -13.99 -37.98 16.02
N ARG A 390 -14.01 -38.79 14.95
CA ARG A 390 -13.51 -38.49 13.61
C ARG A 390 -14.32 -37.34 12.99
N CYS A 391 -13.68 -36.20 12.75
CA CYS A 391 -14.04 -35.32 11.65
C CYS A 391 -12.97 -35.50 10.57
N ILE A 392 -13.40 -36.02 9.42
CA ILE A 392 -12.56 -36.23 8.24
C ILE A 392 -12.29 -34.84 7.66
N SER A 393 -11.14 -34.28 8.00
CA SER A 393 -10.53 -33.21 7.20
C SER A 393 -9.79 -33.89 6.06
N THR A 394 -10.29 -33.70 4.84
CA THR A 394 -9.59 -34.05 3.61
C THR A 394 -8.43 -33.08 3.41
N ASN A 395 -7.27 -33.39 3.99
CA ASN A 395 -6.00 -32.79 3.58
C ASN A 395 -5.69 -33.24 2.14
N PRO A 396 -5.46 -32.33 1.18
CA PRO A 396 -4.66 -32.68 0.01
C PRO A 396 -3.21 -32.75 0.49
N SER A 397 -2.78 -33.94 0.89
CA SER A 397 -1.38 -34.26 1.12
C SER A 397 -0.64 -34.26 -0.22
N HIS A 398 -0.02 -33.13 -0.56
CA HIS A 398 1.21 -33.12 -1.35
C HIS A 398 2.34 -32.73 -0.41
N SER A 399 2.99 -33.73 0.20
CA SER A 399 4.26 -33.53 0.88
C SER A 399 5.30 -33.14 -0.17
N ARG A 400 5.41 -31.85 -0.49
CA ARG A 400 6.53 -31.35 -1.29
C ARG A 400 7.80 -31.50 -0.46
N SER A 401 8.79 -32.17 -1.03
CA SER A 401 10.09 -32.40 -0.43
C SER A 401 10.80 -31.08 -0.17
N VAL A 402 11.29 -30.86 1.05
CA VAL A 402 12.18 -29.74 1.38
C VAL A 402 13.42 -29.82 0.49
N LYS A 403 13.77 -28.72 -0.19
CA LYS A 403 14.96 -28.62 -1.04
C LYS A 403 16.09 -28.01 -0.23
N PHE A 404 17.19 -28.74 -0.07
CA PHE A 404 18.38 -28.27 0.65
C PHE A 404 19.31 -27.58 -0.35
N LEU A 405 19.33 -26.25 -0.30
CA LEU A 405 20.09 -25.42 -1.21
C LEU A 405 21.33 -24.89 -0.49
N LYS A 406 22.49 -25.05 -1.14
CA LYS A 406 23.78 -24.57 -0.65
C LYS A 406 24.33 -23.50 -1.58
N LEU A 407 24.73 -22.37 -1.00
CA LEU A 407 25.34 -21.28 -1.76
C LEU A 407 26.87 -21.45 -1.77
N LYS A 408 27.47 -21.28 -2.96
CA LYS A 408 28.91 -21.11 -3.13
C LYS A 408 29.16 -19.79 -3.85
N TRP A 409 30.15 -19.04 -3.38
CA TRP A 409 30.53 -17.77 -4.01
C TRP A 409 32.04 -17.57 -3.98
N ARG A 410 32.55 -16.79 -4.93
CA ARG A 410 33.94 -16.35 -4.98
C ARG A 410 33.99 -14.89 -5.43
N LYS A 411 34.90 -14.13 -4.83
CA LYS A 411 35.30 -12.80 -5.32
C LYS A 411 36.43 -12.99 -6.34
N VAL A 412 36.22 -12.51 -7.56
CA VAL A 412 37.20 -12.60 -8.64
C VAL A 412 38.26 -11.52 -8.46
N LYS A 413 39.50 -11.80 -8.86
CA LYS A 413 40.64 -10.86 -8.68
C LYS A 413 40.67 -9.70 -9.67
N CYS A 414 40.03 -9.81 -10.82
CA CYS A 414 39.96 -8.74 -11.81
C CYS A 414 38.84 -7.74 -11.45
N SER A 415 39.07 -6.47 -11.76
CA SER A 415 38.08 -5.42 -11.53
C SER A 415 37.20 -5.17 -12.77
N PRO A 416 35.91 -4.84 -12.63
CA PRO A 416 35.02 -4.44 -13.73
C PRO A 416 35.64 -3.40 -14.67
N SER A 417 36.32 -2.38 -14.14
CA SER A 417 36.99 -1.34 -14.94
C SER A 417 38.07 -1.87 -15.88
N GLN A 418 38.75 -2.97 -15.52
CA GLN A 418 39.80 -3.59 -16.34
C GLN A 418 39.24 -4.37 -17.52
N VAL A 419 38.02 -4.89 -17.39
CA VAL A 419 37.37 -5.77 -18.36
C VAL A 419 36.28 -5.03 -19.17
N GLY A 420 36.27 -3.70 -19.19
CA GLY A 420 35.34 -2.89 -20.00
C GLY A 420 33.96 -2.64 -19.34
N GLY A 421 33.84 -2.90 -18.04
CA GLY A 421 32.63 -2.63 -17.24
C GLY A 421 31.47 -3.60 -17.51
N ALA A 422 30.33 -3.31 -16.89
CA ALA A 422 29.14 -4.17 -16.92
C ALA A 422 28.65 -4.47 -18.35
N ARG A 423 28.66 -3.48 -19.24
CA ARG A 423 28.29 -3.67 -20.66
C ARG A 423 29.14 -4.75 -21.34
N ASN A 424 30.47 -4.65 -21.23
CA ASN A 424 31.37 -5.58 -21.89
C ASN A 424 31.24 -6.99 -21.29
N ILE A 425 31.19 -7.08 -19.96
CA ILE A 425 30.98 -8.36 -19.26
C ILE A 425 29.70 -9.04 -19.73
N PHE A 426 28.59 -8.30 -19.84
CA PHE A 426 27.33 -8.88 -20.28
C PHE A 426 27.40 -9.38 -21.73
N CYS A 427 27.90 -8.55 -22.64
CA CYS A 427 28.00 -8.91 -24.06
C CYS A 427 28.88 -10.15 -24.29
N GLU A 428 30.03 -10.25 -23.61
CA GLU A 428 30.98 -11.36 -23.80
C GLU A 428 30.53 -12.67 -23.11
N LEU A 429 29.81 -12.58 -21.99
CA LEU A 429 29.39 -13.77 -21.24
C LEU A 429 27.99 -14.27 -21.60
N PHE A 430 27.09 -13.33 -21.95
CA PHE A 430 25.66 -13.59 -22.12
C PHE A 430 25.08 -13.03 -23.42
N GLY A 431 25.88 -12.33 -24.25
CA GLY A 431 25.43 -11.72 -25.50
C GLY A 431 25.30 -12.69 -26.68
N ASP A 432 25.95 -13.87 -26.60
CA ASP A 432 25.84 -14.92 -27.62
C ASP A 432 24.38 -15.37 -27.82
N ASN A 433 24.05 -15.87 -29.02
CA ASN A 433 22.71 -16.38 -29.37
C ASN A 433 21.58 -15.40 -29.01
N HIS A 434 21.72 -14.13 -29.41
CA HIS A 434 20.73 -13.08 -29.13
C HIS A 434 20.37 -12.91 -27.64
N ALA A 435 21.27 -13.32 -26.74
CA ALA A 435 21.07 -13.30 -25.30
C ALA A 435 19.77 -13.99 -24.85
N GLU A 436 19.44 -15.13 -25.46
CA GLU A 436 18.26 -15.93 -25.10
C GLU A 436 18.30 -16.41 -23.65
N ASN A 437 17.15 -16.30 -22.94
CA ASN A 437 16.99 -16.73 -21.55
C ASN A 437 18.00 -16.07 -20.58
N THR A 438 18.30 -14.79 -20.83
CA THR A 438 19.20 -13.99 -20.00
C THR A 438 18.46 -12.87 -19.26
N PHE A 439 19.09 -12.42 -18.18
CA PHE A 439 18.67 -11.25 -17.44
C PHE A 439 19.87 -10.38 -17.07
N TRP A 440 19.60 -9.09 -16.92
CA TRP A 440 20.52 -8.15 -16.30
C TRP A 440 19.70 -7.14 -15.50
N LEU A 441 19.75 -7.22 -14.16
CA LEU A 441 19.26 -6.15 -13.29
C LEU A 441 20.38 -5.12 -13.16
N ASP A 442 20.17 -3.96 -13.74
CA ASP A 442 21.24 -3.01 -13.99
C ASP A 442 21.14 -1.73 -13.18
N SER A 443 22.20 -1.45 -12.43
CA SER A 443 22.47 -0.15 -11.84
C SER A 443 23.18 0.76 -12.86
N SER A 444 22.51 1.07 -13.97
CA SER A 444 23.12 1.90 -15.04
C SER A 444 23.43 3.34 -14.61
N SER A 445 22.77 3.82 -13.54
CA SER A 445 23.14 5.02 -12.80
C SER A 445 23.60 4.65 -11.40
N THR A 446 24.88 4.86 -11.12
CA THR A 446 25.50 4.66 -9.78
C THR A 446 25.58 5.95 -8.98
N GLU A 447 25.03 7.05 -9.52
CA GLU A 447 25.06 8.37 -8.90
C GLU A 447 24.48 8.32 -7.47
N MET A 448 25.18 8.99 -6.56
CA MET A 448 24.81 9.09 -5.14
C MET A 448 24.60 7.74 -4.44
N SER A 449 25.27 6.66 -4.88
CA SER A 449 25.17 5.30 -4.31
C SER A 449 23.76 4.69 -4.31
N ARG A 450 22.84 5.23 -5.13
CA ARG A 450 21.43 4.81 -5.18
C ARG A 450 21.24 3.37 -5.62
N ALA A 451 22.11 2.90 -6.53
CA ALA A 451 22.16 1.53 -6.99
C ALA A 451 23.62 1.10 -7.12
N ARG A 452 24.05 0.17 -6.24
CA ARG A 452 25.46 -0.23 -6.08
C ARG A 452 25.82 -1.48 -6.90
N PHE A 453 24.84 -2.33 -7.19
CA PHE A 453 25.10 -3.67 -7.70
C PHE A 453 24.38 -3.91 -9.03
N SER A 454 25.06 -4.49 -10.01
CA SER A 454 24.41 -5.09 -11.19
C SER A 454 24.46 -6.60 -11.10
N PHE A 455 23.34 -7.25 -11.42
CA PHE A 455 23.15 -8.70 -11.33
C PHE A 455 22.87 -9.26 -12.72
N MET A 456 23.64 -10.26 -13.14
CA MET A 456 23.57 -10.84 -14.49
C MET A 456 23.54 -12.35 -14.44
N GLY A 457 22.76 -12.95 -15.33
CA GLY A 457 22.74 -14.39 -15.48
C GLY A 457 22.04 -14.83 -16.75
N GLY A 458 22.18 -16.12 -17.05
CA GLY A 458 21.61 -16.76 -18.23
C GLY A 458 20.94 -18.08 -17.87
N LYS A 459 20.69 -18.90 -18.91
CA LYS A 459 20.26 -20.28 -18.73
C LYS A 459 21.31 -21.03 -17.89
N GLY A 460 20.91 -21.37 -16.67
CA GLY A 460 21.76 -21.88 -15.61
C GLY A 460 22.02 -23.39 -15.70
N ALA A 461 22.39 -23.99 -14.58
CA ALA A 461 22.66 -25.42 -14.50
C ALA A 461 21.36 -26.21 -14.21
N SER A 462 21.43 -27.30 -13.46
CA SER A 462 20.32 -28.24 -13.27
C SER A 462 19.11 -27.66 -12.52
N LEU A 463 19.26 -26.53 -11.81
CA LEU A 463 18.16 -25.90 -11.07
C LEU A 463 17.47 -24.79 -11.87
N TRP A 464 18.03 -24.41 -13.02
CA TRP A 464 17.41 -23.40 -13.86
C TRP A 464 16.03 -23.85 -14.33
N ARG A 465 15.08 -22.91 -14.26
CA ARG A 465 13.74 -23.09 -14.81
C ARG A 465 13.12 -21.75 -15.17
N GLN A 466 12.31 -21.72 -16.22
CA GLN A 466 11.43 -20.59 -16.53
C GLN A 466 10.02 -20.90 -16.07
N VAL A 467 9.46 -20.01 -15.26
CA VAL A 467 8.07 -20.04 -14.81
C VAL A 467 7.31 -18.97 -15.55
N THR A 468 6.23 -19.36 -16.22
CA THR A 468 5.31 -18.45 -16.91
C THR A 468 3.90 -18.66 -16.38
N PHE A 469 3.24 -17.60 -15.94
CA PHE A 469 1.86 -17.64 -15.45
C PHE A 469 0.93 -16.81 -16.33
N ARG A 470 -0.27 -17.32 -16.58
CA ARG A 470 -1.35 -16.60 -17.28
C ARG A 470 -2.66 -16.78 -16.53
N LEU A 471 -3.33 -15.67 -16.22
CA LEU A 471 -4.66 -15.66 -15.64
C LEU A 471 -5.66 -16.35 -16.56
N SER A 472 -6.59 -17.11 -15.96
CA SER A 472 -7.67 -17.77 -16.68
C SER A 472 -8.77 -16.79 -17.08
N ASN A 473 -9.57 -17.14 -18.09
CA ASN A 473 -10.69 -16.29 -18.50
C ASN A 473 -11.85 -16.47 -17.51
N GLU A 474 -12.49 -15.36 -17.10
CA GLU A 474 -13.63 -15.29 -16.17
C GLU A 474 -14.87 -16.14 -16.56
N SER A 475 -14.85 -16.83 -17.71
CA SER A 475 -15.94 -17.69 -18.17
C SER A 475 -15.86 -19.14 -17.71
N ASP A 476 -14.71 -19.63 -17.24
CA ASP A 476 -14.52 -21.08 -17.05
C ASP A 476 -14.49 -21.59 -15.59
N MET A 477 -14.28 -20.79 -14.54
CA MET A 477 -14.27 -21.33 -13.16
C MET A 477 -14.65 -20.31 -12.07
N THR A 478 -14.99 -20.83 -10.89
CA THR A 478 -15.46 -20.13 -9.67
C THR A 478 -14.42 -19.24 -8.97
N SER A 479 -13.17 -19.17 -9.45
CA SER A 479 -12.08 -18.37 -8.85
C SER A 479 -11.56 -17.30 -9.82
N THR A 480 -11.68 -16.03 -9.45
CA THR A 480 -11.16 -14.87 -10.21
C THR A 480 -9.64 -14.73 -10.17
N ARG A 481 -8.96 -15.56 -9.37
CA ARG A 481 -7.51 -15.54 -9.14
C ARG A 481 -6.76 -16.70 -9.80
N GLY A 482 -7.49 -17.70 -10.31
CA GLY A 482 -6.91 -18.90 -10.88
C GLY A 482 -6.26 -18.68 -12.24
N GLY A 483 -5.22 -19.46 -12.55
CA GLY A 483 -4.50 -19.35 -13.82
C GLY A 483 -3.64 -20.57 -14.16
N TYR A 484 -3.09 -20.55 -15.37
CA TYR A 484 -2.22 -21.61 -15.90
C TYR A 484 -0.75 -21.25 -15.66
N LEU A 485 -0.05 -22.12 -14.95
CA LEU A 485 1.39 -22.07 -14.72
C LEU A 485 2.10 -23.04 -15.67
N SER A 486 3.04 -22.55 -16.46
CA SER A 486 3.96 -23.34 -17.26
C SER A 486 5.36 -23.26 -16.67
N VAL A 487 5.97 -24.41 -16.38
CA VAL A 487 7.36 -24.50 -15.89
C VAL A 487 8.19 -25.25 -16.93
N GLU A 488 9.22 -24.58 -17.44
CA GLU A 488 10.24 -25.14 -18.34
C GLU A 488 11.52 -25.38 -17.55
N ASP A 489 12.08 -26.58 -17.64
CA ASP A 489 13.37 -26.94 -17.01
C ASP A 489 14.58 -26.66 -17.92
N ALA A 490 15.78 -26.89 -17.39
CA ALA A 490 17.04 -26.69 -18.11
C ALA A 490 17.12 -27.52 -19.40
N GLU A 491 16.53 -28.71 -19.42
CA GLU A 491 16.45 -29.62 -20.57
C GLU A 491 15.39 -29.18 -21.61
N GLY A 492 14.56 -28.18 -21.31
CA GLY A 492 13.51 -27.66 -22.19
C GLY A 492 12.19 -28.43 -22.11
N SER A 493 12.05 -29.34 -21.13
CA SER A 493 10.78 -30.03 -20.87
C SER A 493 9.82 -29.08 -20.17
N VAL A 494 8.57 -29.07 -20.63
CA VAL A 494 7.54 -28.16 -20.12
C VAL A 494 6.43 -28.92 -19.42
N ARG A 495 6.07 -28.44 -18.23
CA ARG A 495 4.91 -28.91 -17.47
C ARG A 495 3.95 -27.75 -17.27
N SER A 496 2.68 -27.98 -17.59
CA SER A 496 1.61 -27.01 -17.37
C SER A 496 0.69 -27.50 -16.26
N THR A 497 0.35 -26.63 -15.32
CA THR A 497 -0.54 -26.91 -14.18
C THR A 497 -1.49 -25.74 -13.98
N TYR A 498 -2.76 -26.03 -13.70
CA TYR A 498 -3.69 -25.00 -13.26
C TYR A 498 -3.50 -24.74 -11.76
N LEU A 499 -3.46 -23.47 -11.36
CA LEU A 499 -3.38 -23.04 -9.97
C LEU A 499 -4.70 -22.37 -9.60
N GLU A 500 -5.45 -22.97 -8.67
CA GLU A 500 -6.70 -22.40 -8.16
C GLU A 500 -6.46 -21.20 -7.23
N ASP A 501 -5.39 -21.30 -6.41
CA ASP A 501 -5.03 -20.30 -5.40
C ASP A 501 -4.26 -19.09 -5.99
N GLY A 502 -3.77 -19.20 -7.23
CA GLY A 502 -3.06 -18.12 -7.93
C GLY A 502 -1.53 -18.17 -7.85
N PHE A 503 -0.88 -17.18 -8.48
CA PHE A 503 0.56 -17.12 -8.67
C PHE A 503 1.32 -16.77 -7.39
N PHE A 504 0.84 -15.82 -6.59
CA PHE A 504 1.53 -15.43 -5.36
C PHE A 504 1.56 -16.58 -4.34
N ASP A 505 0.50 -17.39 -4.27
CA ASP A 505 0.49 -18.57 -3.38
C ASP A 505 1.45 -19.65 -3.86
N TYR A 506 1.53 -19.90 -5.17
CA TYR A 506 2.57 -20.76 -5.72
C TYR A 506 3.99 -20.27 -5.37
N LEU A 507 4.25 -18.97 -5.58
CA LEU A 507 5.57 -18.39 -5.31
C LEU A 507 5.92 -18.47 -3.81
N ASN A 508 4.96 -18.21 -2.93
CA ASN A 508 5.14 -18.32 -1.49
C ASN A 508 5.46 -19.76 -1.09
N GLN A 509 4.70 -20.74 -1.58
CA GLN A 509 4.96 -22.16 -1.32
C GLN A 509 6.33 -22.62 -1.84
N GLU A 510 6.74 -22.16 -3.03
CA GLU A 510 8.07 -22.49 -3.57
C GLU A 510 9.18 -21.88 -2.71
N LEU A 511 9.09 -20.61 -2.32
CA LEU A 511 10.10 -19.96 -1.48
C LEU A 511 10.19 -20.60 -0.08
N GLN A 512 9.07 -21.01 0.49
CA GLN A 512 9.03 -21.74 1.77
C GLN A 512 9.59 -23.16 1.67
N SER A 513 9.65 -23.75 0.47
CA SER A 513 10.23 -25.08 0.26
C SER A 513 11.75 -25.12 0.35
N PHE A 514 12.41 -23.96 0.32
CA PHE A 514 13.87 -23.84 0.36
C PHE A 514 14.39 -23.85 1.79
N SER A 515 15.34 -24.75 2.04
CA SER A 515 16.15 -24.77 3.25
C SER A 515 17.56 -24.26 2.91
N TYR A 516 18.06 -23.33 3.72
CA TYR A 516 19.34 -22.66 3.50
C TYR A 516 20.05 -22.36 4.84
N ASN A 517 21.37 -22.15 4.78
CA ASN A 517 22.18 -21.79 5.94
C ASN A 517 22.68 -20.34 5.85
N ALA A 518 22.50 -19.58 6.93
CA ALA A 518 22.94 -18.19 7.00
C ALA A 518 24.47 -18.02 6.87
N ALA A 519 25.24 -19.05 7.23
CA ALA A 519 26.69 -19.05 7.08
C ALA A 519 27.13 -19.02 5.59
N ASP A 520 26.30 -19.49 4.66
CA ASP A 520 26.73 -19.63 3.26
C ASP A 520 26.88 -18.28 2.54
N TYR A 521 26.17 -17.25 3.00
CA TYR A 521 26.22 -15.89 2.47
C TYR A 521 26.92 -14.89 3.41
N GLU A 522 27.61 -15.40 4.44
CA GLU A 522 28.43 -14.55 5.31
C GLU A 522 29.55 -13.88 4.51
N GLY A 523 29.71 -12.56 4.65
CA GLY A 523 30.71 -11.77 3.92
C GLY A 523 30.25 -11.18 2.59
N LEU A 524 29.08 -11.56 2.05
CA LEU A 524 28.54 -10.95 0.83
C LEU A 524 27.87 -9.58 1.12
N PRO A 525 28.17 -8.52 0.34
CA PRO A 525 27.69 -7.16 0.61
C PRO A 525 26.30 -6.84 0.00
N PHE A 526 25.65 -7.81 -0.65
CA PHE A 526 24.38 -7.65 -1.36
C PHE A 526 23.37 -8.72 -0.95
N ASP A 527 22.07 -8.48 -1.17
CA ASP A 527 20.99 -9.35 -0.69
C ASP A 527 20.44 -10.33 -1.74
N PHE A 528 20.93 -10.32 -2.97
CA PHE A 528 20.54 -11.28 -4.01
C PHE A 528 21.61 -12.35 -4.22
N TYR A 529 21.25 -13.60 -3.95
CA TYR A 529 22.18 -14.73 -4.00
C TYR A 529 21.80 -15.78 -5.06
N GLY A 530 20.84 -15.45 -5.93
CA GLY A 530 20.12 -16.42 -6.75
C GLY A 530 18.72 -16.72 -6.17
N GLY A 531 17.87 -17.35 -6.96
CA GLY A 531 16.44 -17.48 -6.70
C GLY A 531 15.60 -17.07 -7.92
N TYR A 532 14.38 -16.59 -7.69
CA TYR A 532 13.50 -16.16 -8.77
C TYR A 532 13.80 -14.74 -9.23
N ILE A 533 13.82 -14.51 -10.54
CA ILE A 533 14.07 -13.20 -11.16
C ILE A 533 13.20 -13.04 -12.40
N GLY A 534 12.55 -11.89 -12.54
CA GLY A 534 11.70 -11.61 -13.69
C GLY A 534 10.72 -10.50 -13.40
N TYR A 535 9.51 -10.63 -13.95
CA TYR A 535 8.46 -9.63 -13.76
C TYR A 535 7.14 -10.24 -13.26
N ILE A 536 6.39 -9.39 -12.56
CA ILE A 536 5.00 -9.60 -12.14
C ILE A 536 4.20 -8.46 -12.78
N GLY A 537 3.24 -8.80 -13.63
CA GLY A 537 2.39 -7.87 -14.37
C GLY A 537 1.32 -7.24 -13.48
N TYR A 538 0.89 -6.03 -13.85
CA TYR A 538 -0.10 -5.23 -13.12
C TYR A 538 -1.43 -5.96 -12.91
N ASP A 539 -1.84 -6.78 -13.88
CA ASP A 539 -3.12 -7.50 -13.87
C ASP A 539 -3.20 -8.53 -12.72
N LEU A 540 -2.08 -8.91 -12.09
CA LEU A 540 -2.09 -9.72 -10.85
C LEU A 540 -2.63 -8.97 -9.62
N LYS A 541 -3.06 -7.71 -9.77
CA LYS A 541 -3.83 -6.98 -8.75
C LYS A 541 -5.08 -7.72 -8.25
N VAL A 542 -5.66 -8.63 -9.04
CA VAL A 542 -6.81 -9.46 -8.63
C VAL A 542 -6.47 -10.41 -7.48
N GLU A 543 -5.21 -10.80 -7.35
CA GLU A 543 -4.69 -11.55 -6.20
C GLU A 543 -4.38 -10.65 -5.00
N CYS A 544 -4.45 -9.32 -5.18
CA CYS A 544 -4.11 -8.30 -4.18
C CYS A 544 -5.34 -7.46 -3.75
N GLY A 545 -6.55 -7.97 -3.98
CA GLY A 545 -7.80 -7.37 -3.52
C GLY A 545 -8.61 -6.64 -4.58
N ALA A 546 -8.12 -6.49 -5.81
CA ALA A 546 -8.95 -5.99 -6.90
C ALA A 546 -10.06 -7.00 -7.25
N SER A 547 -11.26 -6.49 -7.52
CA SER A 547 -12.46 -7.31 -7.76
C SER A 547 -12.37 -8.15 -9.04
N SER A 548 -11.86 -7.56 -10.13
CA SER A 548 -11.72 -8.20 -11.45
C SER A 548 -10.76 -7.43 -12.34
N ASN A 549 -10.42 -8.01 -13.49
CA ASN A 549 -9.70 -7.32 -14.57
C ASN A 549 -10.63 -7.13 -15.76
N ARG A 550 -10.93 -5.87 -16.11
CA ARG A 550 -11.77 -5.58 -17.28
C ARG A 550 -11.08 -5.93 -18.61
N HIS A 551 -9.76 -5.82 -18.63
CA HIS A 551 -8.93 -6.03 -19.81
C HIS A 551 -7.94 -7.16 -19.56
N LYS A 552 -7.60 -7.89 -20.62
CA LYS A 552 -6.64 -9.00 -20.55
C LYS A 552 -5.33 -8.63 -21.23
N SER A 553 -4.21 -8.94 -20.59
CA SER A 553 -2.90 -8.80 -21.21
C SER A 553 -2.67 -9.81 -22.34
N ARG A 554 -1.95 -9.38 -23.38
CA ARG A 554 -1.43 -10.28 -24.42
C ARG A 554 -0.18 -11.03 -23.95
N ALA A 555 0.66 -10.35 -23.19
CA ALA A 555 1.84 -10.95 -22.56
C ALA A 555 1.40 -11.81 -21.36
N PRO A 556 2.24 -12.75 -20.91
CA PRO A 556 1.99 -13.45 -19.66
C PRO A 556 1.88 -12.51 -18.45
N ASP A 557 1.07 -12.87 -17.45
CA ASP A 557 0.84 -12.05 -16.27
C ASP A 557 2.02 -12.13 -15.27
N ALA A 558 2.82 -13.18 -15.32
CA ALA A 558 4.15 -13.21 -14.71
C ALA A 558 5.10 -14.10 -15.51
N CYS A 559 6.38 -13.72 -15.56
CA CYS A 559 7.43 -14.57 -16.12
C CYS A 559 8.72 -14.39 -15.33
N LEU A 560 9.23 -15.49 -14.74
CA LEU A 560 10.44 -15.48 -13.91
C LEU A 560 11.34 -16.67 -14.24
N PHE A 561 12.65 -16.44 -14.22
CA PHE A 561 13.65 -17.50 -14.15
C PHE A 561 13.92 -17.85 -12.69
N PHE A 562 14.12 -19.12 -12.39
CA PHE A 562 14.93 -19.49 -11.23
C PHE A 562 16.40 -19.53 -11.69
N THR A 563 17.21 -18.63 -11.14
CA THR A 563 18.65 -18.56 -11.43
C THR A 563 19.44 -19.18 -10.30
N ASP A 564 20.21 -20.21 -10.65
CA ASP A 564 21.16 -20.87 -9.78
C ASP A 564 22.57 -20.31 -9.95
N ASN A 565 22.93 -19.80 -11.12
CA ASN A 565 24.22 -19.18 -11.43
C ASN A 565 24.07 -17.69 -11.70
N LEU A 566 24.84 -16.88 -10.96
CA LEU A 566 24.73 -15.43 -10.94
C LEU A 566 26.12 -14.78 -10.94
N LEU A 567 26.29 -13.73 -11.73
CA LEU A 567 27.43 -12.82 -11.66
C LEU A 567 26.97 -11.48 -11.10
N VAL A 568 27.71 -10.95 -10.12
CA VAL A 568 27.40 -9.69 -9.45
C VAL A 568 28.57 -8.73 -9.60
N ILE A 569 28.27 -7.50 -9.99
CA ILE A 569 29.22 -6.41 -10.07
C ILE A 569 28.92 -5.43 -8.95
N ASP A 570 29.92 -5.14 -8.11
CA ASP A 570 29.88 -4.06 -7.14
C ASP A 570 30.58 -2.83 -7.73
N HIS A 571 29.80 -1.85 -8.17
CA HIS A 571 30.32 -0.65 -8.81
C HIS A 571 31.05 0.28 -7.85
N HIS A 572 30.80 0.16 -6.54
CA HIS A 572 31.44 1.01 -5.53
C HIS A 572 32.84 0.51 -5.19
N CYS A 573 32.98 -0.80 -5.00
CA CYS A 573 34.27 -1.41 -4.68
C CYS A 573 35.07 -1.85 -5.92
N ASP A 574 34.48 -1.76 -7.11
CA ASP A 574 35.03 -2.28 -8.37
C ASP A 574 35.38 -3.78 -8.25
N ASP A 575 34.44 -4.55 -7.70
CA ASP A 575 34.57 -5.98 -7.43
C ASP A 575 33.59 -6.82 -8.27
N ILE A 576 34.01 -8.03 -8.65
CA ILE A 576 33.15 -9.03 -9.29
C ILE A 576 32.99 -10.23 -8.36
N TYR A 577 31.75 -10.68 -8.18
CA TYR A 577 31.41 -11.89 -7.45
C TYR A 577 30.75 -12.88 -8.39
N VAL A 578 31.17 -14.14 -8.32
CA VAL A 578 30.52 -15.26 -9.00
C VAL A 578 29.83 -16.10 -7.93
N VAL A 579 28.55 -16.39 -8.15
CA VAL A 579 27.66 -17.01 -7.17
C VAL A 579 26.95 -18.20 -7.82
N SER A 580 26.86 -19.33 -7.13
CA SER A 580 26.22 -20.55 -7.60
C SER A 580 25.45 -21.25 -6.47
N ILE A 581 24.19 -21.62 -6.73
CA ILE A 581 23.34 -22.41 -5.84
C ILE A 581 23.40 -23.87 -6.29
N LEU A 582 23.68 -24.77 -5.34
CA LEU A 582 23.73 -26.21 -5.56
C LEU A 582 22.65 -26.91 -4.74
N ASP A 583 22.07 -27.97 -5.29
CA ASP A 583 21.21 -28.89 -4.55
C ASP A 583 22.07 -29.93 -3.83
N GLU A 584 22.04 -29.93 -2.49
CA GLU A 584 22.85 -30.87 -1.69
C GLU A 584 22.53 -32.33 -1.99
N SER A 585 21.32 -32.64 -2.49
CA SER A 585 20.96 -34.02 -2.85
C SER A 585 21.76 -34.57 -4.03
N THR A 586 22.32 -33.71 -4.88
CA THR A 586 23.06 -34.10 -6.10
C THR A 586 24.53 -34.41 -5.87
N ASN A 587 25.07 -34.15 -4.66
CA ASN A 587 26.42 -34.51 -4.21
C ASN A 587 27.58 -34.06 -5.12
N THR A 588 27.35 -33.10 -6.02
CA THR A 588 28.36 -32.52 -6.91
C THR A 588 29.03 -31.33 -6.22
N ASN A 589 30.25 -31.54 -5.72
CA ASN A 589 31.00 -30.48 -5.04
C ASN A 589 31.74 -29.53 -5.99
N THR A 590 31.75 -29.82 -7.29
CA THR A 590 32.40 -29.03 -8.33
C THR A 590 31.46 -28.01 -8.94
N THR A 591 31.98 -26.83 -9.26
CA THR A 591 31.25 -25.74 -9.94
C THR A 591 31.94 -25.37 -11.24
N PRO A 592 31.90 -26.22 -12.29
CA PRO A 592 32.62 -25.99 -13.56
C PRO A 592 32.26 -24.66 -14.22
N TRP A 593 31.01 -24.22 -14.04
CA TRP A 593 30.55 -22.92 -14.54
C TRP A 593 31.32 -21.74 -13.90
N MET A 594 31.54 -21.77 -12.58
CA MET A 594 32.28 -20.71 -11.89
C MET A 594 33.72 -20.62 -12.39
N ASP A 595 34.38 -21.77 -12.56
CA ASP A 595 35.76 -21.83 -13.05
C ASP A 595 35.84 -21.33 -14.51
N GLY A 596 34.86 -21.67 -15.35
CA GLY A 596 34.79 -21.20 -16.74
C GLY A 596 34.54 -19.69 -16.86
N VAL A 597 33.66 -19.12 -16.03
CA VAL A 597 33.41 -17.67 -15.99
C VAL A 597 34.63 -16.91 -15.48
N GLU A 598 35.29 -17.41 -14.43
CA GLU A 598 36.51 -16.82 -13.90
C GLU A 598 37.63 -16.79 -14.97
N GLN A 599 37.80 -17.90 -15.71
CA GLN A 599 38.77 -17.96 -16.81
C GLN A 599 38.43 -16.97 -17.93
N LYS A 600 37.16 -16.92 -18.36
CA LYS A 600 36.70 -15.96 -19.38
C LYS A 600 36.92 -14.51 -18.95
N LEU A 601 36.67 -14.18 -17.68
CA LEU A 601 36.90 -12.83 -17.14
C LEU A 601 38.38 -12.45 -17.12
N VAL A 602 39.27 -13.40 -16.80
CA VAL A 602 40.73 -13.19 -16.83
C VAL A 602 41.24 -13.02 -18.27
N ASP A 603 40.69 -13.77 -19.21
CA ASP A 603 41.10 -13.73 -20.63
C ASP A 603 40.46 -12.56 -21.39
N MET A 604 39.48 -11.87 -20.79
CA MET A 604 38.72 -10.79 -21.42
C MET A 604 39.65 -9.60 -21.70
N LYS A 605 39.78 -9.25 -22.97
CA LYS A 605 40.48 -8.03 -23.39
C LYS A 605 39.51 -6.86 -23.38
N LEU A 606 40.05 -5.65 -23.18
CA LEU A 606 39.33 -4.42 -23.48
C LEU A 606 38.88 -4.47 -24.94
N CYS A 607 37.59 -4.69 -25.17
CA CYS A 607 37.00 -4.42 -26.46
C CYS A 607 37.04 -2.90 -26.64
N PRO A 608 37.72 -2.35 -27.66
CA PRO A 608 37.57 -0.94 -27.99
C PRO A 608 36.07 -0.72 -28.17
N THR A 609 35.51 0.31 -27.55
CA THR A 609 34.18 0.82 -27.89
C THR A 609 34.13 0.94 -29.41
N GLY A 610 33.43 0.00 -30.06
CA GLY A 610 33.38 -0.07 -31.51
C GLY A 610 32.95 1.28 -32.06
N GLU A 611 33.75 1.80 -32.98
CA GLU A 611 33.45 3.01 -33.72
C GLU A 611 32.03 2.94 -34.28
N SER A 612 31.27 3.99 -34.02
CA SER A 612 29.95 4.21 -34.62
C SER A 612 30.08 4.12 -36.14
N LEU A 613 29.48 3.08 -36.75
CA LEU A 613 29.25 3.02 -38.19
C LEU A 613 28.17 4.04 -38.54
N SER A 614 28.55 5.31 -38.64
CA SER A 614 27.69 6.36 -39.20
C SER A 614 27.76 6.29 -40.73
N GLN A 615 26.83 5.56 -41.35
CA GLN A 615 26.49 5.81 -42.75
C GLN A 615 25.27 6.72 -42.82
N PRO A 616 25.28 7.80 -43.61
CA PRO A 616 24.08 8.60 -43.85
C PRO A 616 23.18 7.81 -44.80
N CYS A 617 21.97 7.46 -44.38
CA CYS A 617 20.98 6.88 -45.28
C CYS A 617 19.60 7.51 -45.11
N ARG A 618 18.86 7.44 -46.23
CA ARG A 618 17.79 8.32 -46.70
C ARG A 618 16.50 8.20 -45.89
N ASP A 619 15.81 9.33 -45.76
CA ASP A 619 14.44 9.45 -45.25
C ASP A 619 13.48 8.56 -46.04
N SER A 620 13.14 7.39 -45.49
CA SER A 620 11.87 6.74 -45.78
C SER A 620 10.80 7.30 -44.84
N PRO A 621 9.52 7.34 -45.24
CA PRO A 621 8.46 7.78 -44.36
C PRO A 621 8.27 6.72 -43.27
N GLU A 622 8.84 6.96 -42.09
CA GLU A 622 8.65 6.07 -40.94
C GLU A 622 7.21 6.18 -40.43
N GLU A 623 6.52 5.04 -40.30
CA GLU A 623 5.31 4.97 -39.49
C GLU A 623 5.69 5.26 -38.03
N GLY A 624 5.15 6.34 -37.47
CA GLY A 624 5.36 6.73 -36.08
C GLY A 624 4.66 5.82 -35.08
N PHE A 625 4.94 6.00 -33.79
CA PHE A 625 4.17 5.36 -32.73
C PHE A 625 2.69 5.78 -32.81
N SER A 626 1.79 4.82 -32.65
CA SER A 626 0.36 5.09 -32.45
C SER A 626 0.05 5.12 -30.96
N ALA A 627 -0.59 6.19 -30.51
CA ALA A 627 -1.15 6.25 -29.15
C ALA A 627 -2.47 5.46 -29.13
N GLU A 628 -2.68 4.68 -28.07
CA GLU A 628 -3.92 3.91 -27.88
C GLU A 628 -5.14 4.81 -27.71
N LYS A 629 -4.94 6.02 -27.18
CA LYS A 629 -5.95 7.07 -27.08
C LYS A 629 -5.50 8.32 -27.83
N SER A 630 -6.45 9.01 -28.47
CA SER A 630 -6.20 10.35 -28.99
C SER A 630 -6.04 11.35 -27.85
N ARG A 631 -5.44 12.51 -28.14
CA ARG A 631 -5.29 13.61 -27.18
C ARG A 631 -6.64 14.04 -26.59
N GLU A 632 -7.66 14.15 -27.44
CA GLU A 632 -9.00 14.56 -27.06
C GLU A 632 -9.63 13.55 -26.11
N GLN A 633 -9.48 12.24 -26.38
CA GLN A 633 -10.01 11.21 -25.51
C GLN A 633 -9.30 11.17 -24.16
N TYR A 634 -7.97 11.35 -24.14
CA TYR A 634 -7.21 11.39 -22.89
C TYR A 634 -7.60 12.58 -22.02
N ILE A 635 -7.77 13.78 -22.61
CA ILE A 635 -8.27 14.96 -21.90
C ILE A 635 -9.67 14.72 -21.32
N LEU A 636 -10.59 14.13 -22.10
CA LEU A 636 -11.94 13.79 -21.61
C LEU A 636 -11.89 12.80 -20.44
N ASP A 637 -10.94 11.86 -20.44
CA ASP A 637 -10.79 10.92 -19.34
C ASP A 637 -10.20 11.58 -18.09
N ILE A 638 -9.31 12.57 -18.24
CA ILE A 638 -8.85 13.41 -17.12
C ILE A 638 -10.03 14.17 -16.49
N GLU A 639 -10.88 14.79 -17.29
CA GLU A 639 -12.07 15.50 -16.79
C GLU A 639 -13.03 14.56 -16.04
N LYS A 640 -13.19 13.31 -16.50
CA LYS A 640 -13.94 12.28 -15.77
C LYS A 640 -13.29 11.94 -14.44
N CYS A 641 -11.97 11.75 -14.40
CA CYS A 641 -11.21 11.54 -13.16
C CYS A 641 -11.48 12.67 -12.16
N GLN A 642 -11.35 13.93 -12.59
CA GLN A 642 -11.59 15.09 -11.73
C GLN A 642 -13.03 15.16 -11.20
N LYS A 643 -14.01 14.79 -12.03
CA LYS A 643 -15.42 14.70 -11.58
C LYS A 643 -15.61 13.63 -10.51
N LEU A 644 -14.99 12.47 -10.66
CA LEU A 644 -15.06 11.39 -9.66
C LEU A 644 -14.37 11.79 -8.36
N ILE A 645 -13.21 12.45 -8.45
CA ILE A 645 -12.49 13.00 -7.30
C ILE A 645 -13.36 14.02 -6.55
N LYS A 646 -14.01 14.95 -7.28
CA LYS A 646 -14.94 15.92 -6.70
C LYS A 646 -16.15 15.27 -6.02
N ASN A 647 -16.57 14.10 -6.49
CA ASN A 647 -17.66 13.33 -5.89
C ASN A 647 -17.22 12.51 -4.66
N GLY A 648 -15.93 12.52 -4.32
CA GLY A 648 -15.38 11.78 -3.18
C GLY A 648 -15.02 10.33 -3.47
N GLU A 649 -15.07 9.89 -4.73
CA GLU A 649 -14.79 8.49 -5.12
C GLU A 649 -13.30 8.13 -4.97
N SER A 650 -12.41 9.12 -5.10
CA SER A 650 -10.97 8.96 -4.96
C SER A 650 -10.32 10.32 -4.64
N TYR A 651 -9.12 10.29 -4.11
CA TYR A 651 -8.26 11.46 -3.84
C TYR A 651 -7.34 11.76 -5.04
N GLU A 652 -6.83 10.70 -5.67
CA GLU A 652 -5.87 10.72 -6.79
C GLU A 652 -6.10 9.48 -7.68
N LEU A 653 -6.03 9.66 -9.01
CA LEU A 653 -6.13 8.57 -10.00
C LEU A 653 -4.95 8.63 -10.97
N CYS A 654 -4.09 7.59 -10.99
CA CYS A 654 -2.99 7.49 -11.94
C CYS A 654 -3.49 6.98 -13.31
N LEU A 655 -3.95 7.90 -14.14
CA LEU A 655 -4.49 7.60 -15.47
C LEU A 655 -3.35 7.33 -16.46
N THR A 656 -3.39 6.18 -17.13
CA THR A 656 -2.33 5.78 -18.07
C THR A 656 -2.85 5.47 -19.47
N THR A 657 -1.93 5.45 -20.43
CA THR A 657 -2.15 4.99 -21.80
C THR A 657 -0.86 4.36 -22.32
N GLN A 658 -0.91 3.77 -23.52
CA GLN A 658 0.24 3.15 -24.17
C GLN A 658 0.46 3.70 -25.57
N MET A 659 1.73 3.84 -25.95
CA MET A 659 2.19 4.02 -27.31
C MET A 659 2.67 2.68 -27.86
N LYS A 660 2.23 2.32 -29.07
CA LYS A 660 2.54 1.05 -29.71
C LYS A 660 3.15 1.28 -31.10
N LYS A 661 4.10 0.44 -31.50
CA LYS A 661 4.69 0.42 -32.84
C LYS A 661 5.04 -1.01 -33.23
N ARG A 662 4.64 -1.42 -34.43
CA ARG A 662 5.14 -2.66 -35.05
C ARG A 662 6.62 -2.46 -35.37
N VAL A 663 7.49 -3.28 -34.79
CA VAL A 663 8.94 -3.19 -34.99
C VAL A 663 9.52 -4.40 -35.72
N GLY A 664 8.76 -5.49 -35.87
CA GLY A 664 9.22 -6.70 -36.55
C GLY A 664 10.30 -7.43 -35.75
N GLU A 665 11.23 -8.08 -36.45
CA GLU A 665 12.44 -8.63 -35.85
C GLU A 665 13.43 -7.48 -35.63
N ILE A 666 13.69 -7.14 -34.38
CA ILE A 666 14.67 -6.11 -33.99
C ILE A 666 15.70 -6.75 -33.06
N HIS A 667 16.97 -6.40 -33.20
CA HIS A 667 18.00 -6.85 -32.28
C HIS A 667 17.85 -6.16 -30.91
N ALA A 668 17.00 -6.75 -30.07
CA ALA A 668 16.52 -6.14 -28.84
C ALA A 668 17.63 -5.84 -27.81
N LEU A 669 18.71 -6.64 -27.76
CA LEU A 669 19.85 -6.35 -26.89
C LEU A 669 20.55 -5.06 -27.30
N GLY A 670 20.72 -4.82 -28.60
CA GLY A 670 21.28 -3.58 -29.13
C GLY A 670 20.42 -2.37 -28.77
N LEU A 671 19.10 -2.52 -28.87
CA LEU A 671 18.14 -1.50 -28.44
C LEU A 671 18.28 -1.18 -26.93
N TYR A 672 18.37 -2.20 -26.08
CA TYR A 672 18.56 -2.00 -24.64
C TYR A 672 19.87 -1.27 -24.33
N LEU A 673 20.98 -1.63 -24.98
CA LEU A 673 22.26 -0.96 -24.80
C LEU A 673 22.18 0.53 -25.19
N ASN A 674 21.48 0.86 -26.28
CA ASN A 674 21.22 2.24 -26.68
C ASN A 674 20.34 2.98 -25.66
N LEU A 675 19.30 2.35 -25.13
CA LEU A 675 18.45 2.92 -24.07
C LEU A 675 19.26 3.19 -22.79
N ARG A 676 20.08 2.22 -22.37
CA ARG A 676 20.93 2.27 -21.18
C ARG A 676 21.90 3.45 -21.22
N GLU A 677 22.46 3.75 -22.38
CA GLU A 677 23.39 4.85 -22.56
C GLU A 677 22.68 6.22 -22.52
N LYS A 678 21.50 6.33 -23.15
CA LYS A 678 20.77 7.59 -23.27
C LYS A 678 19.92 7.95 -22.07
N ASN A 679 19.43 6.95 -21.35
CA ASN A 679 18.58 7.12 -20.18
C ASN A 679 19.02 6.14 -19.09
N PRO A 680 20.16 6.38 -18.42
CA PRO A 680 20.60 5.54 -17.32
C PRO A 680 19.64 5.70 -16.13
N ALA A 681 19.32 4.59 -15.48
CA ALA A 681 18.43 4.52 -14.33
C ALA A 681 18.98 3.58 -13.23
N PRO A 682 18.67 3.85 -11.96
CA PRO A 682 19.12 3.04 -10.82
C PRO A 682 18.50 1.63 -10.79
N TYR A 683 17.28 1.47 -11.33
CA TYR A 683 16.56 0.19 -11.34
C TYR A 683 16.26 -0.26 -12.78
N ALA A 684 17.23 -0.09 -13.68
CA ALA A 684 17.12 -0.57 -15.04
C ALA A 684 17.15 -2.11 -15.09
N ALA A 685 16.59 -2.69 -16.13
CA ALA A 685 16.62 -4.14 -16.31
C ALA A 685 16.51 -4.56 -17.77
N TRP A 686 17.17 -5.67 -18.10
CA TRP A 686 17.00 -6.42 -19.33
C TRP A 686 16.49 -7.82 -18.98
N LEU A 687 15.41 -8.26 -19.64
CA LEU A 687 14.88 -9.62 -19.55
C LEU A 687 14.53 -10.12 -20.95
N ASN A 688 14.97 -11.33 -21.30
CA ASN A 688 14.67 -11.95 -22.59
C ASN A 688 14.06 -13.35 -22.43
N PHE A 689 12.78 -13.49 -22.78
CA PHE A 689 11.99 -14.72 -22.73
C PHE A 689 11.61 -15.18 -24.15
N PRO A 690 12.53 -15.81 -24.90
CA PRO A 690 12.33 -16.14 -26.32
C PRO A 690 11.12 -17.04 -26.57
N ARG A 691 10.84 -17.98 -25.66
CA ARG A 691 9.68 -18.88 -25.76
C ARG A 691 8.33 -18.15 -25.73
N GLN A 692 8.28 -17.02 -25.05
CA GLN A 692 7.10 -16.16 -24.98
C GLN A 692 7.16 -15.03 -26.00
N ASN A 693 8.18 -15.01 -26.87
CA ASN A 693 8.46 -13.92 -27.80
C ASN A 693 8.41 -12.55 -27.10
N LEU A 694 8.98 -12.49 -25.89
CA LEU A 694 8.88 -11.35 -24.97
C LEU A 694 10.27 -10.88 -24.57
N CYS A 695 10.53 -9.59 -24.77
CA CYS A 695 11.73 -8.92 -24.33
C CYS A 695 11.37 -7.61 -23.61
N ILE A 696 12.06 -7.30 -22.51
CA ILE A 696 11.79 -6.12 -21.68
C ILE A 696 13.08 -5.31 -21.54
N CYS A 697 13.04 -4.07 -22.02
CA CYS A 697 14.12 -3.08 -21.89
C CYS A 697 13.66 -1.98 -20.91
N CYS A 698 14.00 -2.13 -19.64
CA CYS A 698 13.54 -1.27 -18.55
C CYS A 698 14.59 -0.23 -18.15
N SER A 699 14.13 1.01 -17.96
CA SER A 699 14.93 2.14 -17.46
C SER A 699 14.18 2.86 -16.32
N SER A 700 13.76 2.10 -15.32
CA SER A 700 12.95 2.60 -14.23
C SER A 700 13.76 3.36 -13.16
N PRO A 701 13.31 4.56 -12.74
CA PRO A 701 13.90 5.30 -11.64
C PRO A 701 13.35 4.89 -10.25
N GLU A 702 12.26 4.14 -10.18
CA GLU A 702 11.46 3.99 -8.96
C GLU A 702 11.55 2.58 -8.37
N ARG A 703 11.89 2.50 -7.08
CA ARG A 703 11.81 1.27 -6.29
C ARG A 703 10.37 1.10 -5.81
N PHE A 704 9.77 -0.06 -6.12
CA PHE A 704 8.49 -0.45 -5.57
C PHE A 704 8.62 -0.86 -4.10
N LEU A 705 9.36 -1.93 -3.83
CA LEU A 705 9.50 -2.48 -2.48
C LEU A 705 10.77 -3.33 -2.38
N ARG A 706 11.48 -3.20 -1.27
CA ARG A 706 12.65 -4.02 -0.91
C ARG A 706 12.46 -4.64 0.48
N LEU A 707 12.87 -5.89 0.64
CA LEU A 707 13.08 -6.55 1.93
C LEU A 707 14.55 -6.95 2.07
N ASP A 708 15.24 -6.37 3.04
CA ASP A 708 16.65 -6.68 3.31
C ASP A 708 16.81 -7.90 4.25
N ARG A 709 18.06 -8.35 4.42
CA ARG A 709 18.40 -9.48 5.31
C ARG A 709 18.11 -9.23 6.80
N ASN A 710 17.91 -7.97 7.20
CA ASN A 710 17.60 -7.58 8.57
C ASN A 710 16.08 -7.56 8.84
N GLY A 711 15.26 -7.88 7.82
CA GLY A 711 13.82 -7.85 7.91
C GLY A 711 13.24 -6.44 7.82
N VAL A 712 13.97 -5.48 7.25
CA VAL A 712 13.47 -4.11 7.01
C VAL A 712 12.85 -4.05 5.62
N LEU A 713 11.58 -3.67 5.58
CA LEU A 713 10.88 -3.28 4.37
C LEU A 713 11.15 -1.81 4.06
N GLU A 714 11.38 -1.50 2.79
CA GLU A 714 11.57 -0.13 2.30
C GLU A 714 10.84 0.10 0.97
N ALA A 715 10.11 1.20 0.88
CA ALA A 715 9.54 1.73 -0.36
C ALA A 715 10.03 3.16 -0.61
N LYS A 716 10.26 3.53 -1.88
CA LYS A 716 10.71 4.87 -2.27
C LYS A 716 9.81 5.46 -3.37
N PRO A 717 8.57 5.91 -3.05
CA PRO A 717 7.68 6.51 -4.04
C PRO A 717 8.26 7.81 -4.61
N ILE A 718 7.94 8.03 -5.88
CA ILE A 718 8.33 9.23 -6.62
C ILE A 718 7.07 9.98 -7.09
N LYS A 719 7.06 11.30 -6.88
CA LYS A 719 6.06 12.23 -7.46
C LYS A 719 6.74 13.54 -7.84
N GLY A 720 6.26 14.22 -8.87
CA GLY A 720 6.86 15.44 -9.41
C GLY A 720 8.23 15.22 -10.06
N THR A 721 8.39 15.72 -11.29
CA THR A 721 9.65 15.64 -12.03
C THR A 721 9.82 16.90 -12.86
N ILE A 722 10.98 17.55 -12.74
CA ILE A 722 11.32 18.74 -13.53
C ILE A 722 12.68 18.52 -14.20
N ALA A 723 12.84 19.04 -15.41
CA ALA A 723 14.10 18.96 -16.14
C ALA A 723 15.22 19.73 -15.42
N ARG A 724 16.47 19.28 -15.60
CA ARG A 724 17.65 20.05 -15.16
C ARG A 724 17.72 21.38 -15.89
N GLY A 725 18.19 22.42 -15.20
CA GLY A 725 18.45 23.72 -15.81
C GLY A 725 19.66 23.67 -16.74
N VAL A 726 19.69 24.57 -17.73
CA VAL A 726 20.83 24.71 -18.65
C VAL A 726 22.00 25.41 -17.94
N SER A 727 21.68 26.31 -17.00
CA SER A 727 22.63 26.98 -16.11
C SER A 727 22.47 26.54 -14.65
N LEU A 728 23.49 26.75 -13.82
CA LEU A 728 23.43 26.41 -12.39
C LEU A 728 22.31 27.18 -11.65
N ASP A 729 22.12 28.46 -12.00
CA ASP A 729 21.09 29.30 -11.38
C ASP A 729 19.68 28.83 -11.77
N GLU A 730 19.47 28.50 -13.04
CA GLU A 730 18.22 27.90 -13.53
C GLU A 730 17.97 26.53 -12.90
N ASP A 731 19.03 25.72 -12.72
CA ASP A 731 18.93 24.39 -12.13
C ASP A 731 18.50 24.43 -10.66
N GLU A 732 19.03 25.36 -9.88
CA GLU A 732 18.60 25.60 -8.50
C GLU A 732 17.19 26.20 -8.44
N LEU A 733 16.82 27.08 -9.38
CA LEU A 733 15.45 27.58 -9.48
C LEU A 733 14.44 26.46 -9.76
N HIS A 734 14.73 25.57 -10.71
CA HIS A 734 13.88 24.40 -11.00
C HIS A 734 13.75 23.47 -9.78
N LYS A 735 14.85 23.25 -9.07
CA LYS A 735 14.86 22.45 -7.84
C LYS A 735 13.98 23.06 -6.76
N LEU A 736 14.08 24.37 -6.52
CA LEU A 736 13.21 25.10 -5.59
C LEU A 736 11.75 25.08 -6.05
N GLN A 737 11.49 25.26 -7.35
CA GLN A 737 10.14 25.19 -7.90
C GLN A 737 9.48 23.84 -7.61
N LEU A 738 10.19 22.73 -7.80
CA LEU A 738 9.70 21.40 -7.46
C LEU A 738 9.55 21.23 -5.93
N GLN A 739 10.51 21.71 -5.14
CA GLN A 739 10.49 21.59 -3.69
C GLN A 739 9.28 22.28 -3.05
N TYR A 740 8.83 23.41 -3.59
CA TYR A 740 7.71 24.21 -3.07
C TYR A 740 6.41 24.05 -3.88
N SER A 741 6.36 23.11 -4.82
CA SER A 741 5.15 22.83 -5.60
C SER A 741 4.06 22.21 -4.72
N GLU A 742 2.95 22.92 -4.50
CA GLU A 742 1.82 22.44 -3.71
C GLU A 742 1.22 21.16 -4.29
N LYS A 743 1.10 21.08 -5.62
CA LYS A 743 0.59 19.91 -6.33
C LYS A 743 1.46 18.68 -6.04
N ASP A 744 2.77 18.79 -6.29
CA ASP A 744 3.70 17.65 -6.17
C ASP A 744 3.86 17.20 -4.72
N GLN A 745 3.87 18.14 -3.76
CA GLN A 745 3.86 17.82 -2.33
C GLN A 745 2.59 17.07 -1.93
N ALA A 746 1.42 17.52 -2.39
CA ALA A 746 0.15 16.87 -2.08
C ALA A 746 0.07 15.44 -2.65
N GLU A 747 0.48 15.26 -3.91
CA GLU A 747 0.59 13.94 -4.54
C GLU A 747 1.55 13.01 -3.81
N ASN A 748 2.75 13.53 -3.47
CA ASN A 748 3.71 12.73 -2.74
C ASN A 748 3.16 12.29 -1.38
N LEU A 749 2.50 13.19 -0.64
CA LEU A 749 1.93 12.87 0.66
C LEU A 749 0.85 11.78 0.59
N MET A 750 -0.06 11.87 -0.38
CA MET A 750 -1.11 10.87 -0.59
C MET A 750 -0.51 9.47 -0.75
N ILE A 751 0.53 9.34 -1.58
CA ILE A 751 1.20 8.05 -1.79
C ILE A 751 2.02 7.61 -0.58
N VAL A 752 2.66 8.54 0.15
CA VAL A 752 3.38 8.22 1.39
C VAL A 752 2.43 7.63 2.42
N ASP A 753 1.28 8.25 2.67
CA ASP A 753 0.30 7.73 3.63
C ASP A 753 -0.29 6.39 3.17
N LEU A 754 -0.51 6.20 1.86
CA LEU A 754 -0.94 4.92 1.29
C LEU A 754 0.09 3.82 1.52
N LEU A 755 1.38 4.10 1.26
CA LEU A 755 2.44 3.11 1.47
C LEU A 755 2.69 2.82 2.95
N ARG A 756 2.50 3.80 3.85
CA ARG A 756 2.51 3.56 5.30
C ARG A 756 1.39 2.59 5.70
N ASN A 757 0.22 2.69 5.09
CA ASN A 757 -0.89 1.77 5.31
C ASN A 757 -0.55 0.36 4.79
N ASP A 758 -0.02 0.26 3.57
CA ASP A 758 0.38 -1.02 2.99
C ASP A 758 1.42 -1.74 3.86
N LEU A 759 2.48 -1.03 4.28
CA LEU A 759 3.48 -1.56 5.20
C LEU A 759 2.89 -1.83 6.58
N GLY A 760 1.94 -1.02 7.03
CA GLY A 760 1.24 -1.18 8.31
C GLY A 760 0.46 -2.49 8.42
N ARG A 761 0.09 -3.11 7.29
CA ARG A 761 -0.53 -4.45 7.23
C ARG A 761 0.45 -5.59 7.48
N VAL A 762 1.75 -5.39 7.27
CA VAL A 762 2.76 -6.47 7.29
C VAL A 762 3.91 -6.23 8.26
N CYS A 763 4.03 -5.01 8.80
CA CYS A 763 5.08 -4.62 9.74
C CYS A 763 4.63 -4.67 11.20
N ASP A 764 5.61 -4.81 12.10
CA ASP A 764 5.41 -4.73 13.54
C ASP A 764 4.76 -3.38 13.90
N PRO A 765 3.71 -3.37 14.75
CA PRO A 765 3.09 -2.14 15.21
C PRO A 765 4.09 -1.12 15.77
N GLY A 766 4.05 0.11 15.25
CA GLY A 766 4.94 1.20 15.65
C GLY A 766 6.32 1.19 14.97
N SER A 767 6.62 0.22 14.10
CA SER A 767 7.89 0.17 13.36
C SER A 767 7.88 0.99 12.05
N VAL A 768 6.68 1.27 11.51
CA VAL A 768 6.52 2.01 10.26
C VAL A 768 6.83 3.49 10.47
N HIS A 769 7.79 4.03 9.74
CA HIS A 769 8.24 5.43 9.82
C HIS A 769 8.71 5.95 8.47
N VAL A 770 8.79 7.28 8.34
CA VAL A 770 9.17 7.99 7.12
C VAL A 770 10.46 8.76 7.38
N PRO A 771 11.65 8.15 7.16
CA PRO A 771 12.93 8.83 7.42
C PRO A 771 13.17 10.05 6.52
N HIS A 772 12.66 10.05 5.29
CA HIS A 772 12.79 11.16 4.34
C HIS A 772 11.42 11.44 3.73
N LEU A 773 10.93 12.68 3.85
CA LEU A 773 9.63 13.11 3.34
C LEU A 773 9.82 14.28 2.35
N MET A 774 9.40 14.08 1.10
CA MET A 774 9.43 15.08 0.03
C MET A 774 10.82 15.66 -0.26
N GLU A 775 11.85 14.82 -0.24
CA GLU A 775 13.21 15.23 -0.56
C GLU A 775 13.39 15.35 -2.08
N VAL A 776 13.95 16.46 -2.55
CA VAL A 776 14.25 16.63 -3.99
C VAL A 776 15.62 16.01 -4.29
N GLU A 777 15.58 14.92 -5.03
CA GLU A 777 16.75 14.18 -5.51
C GLU A 777 17.10 14.62 -6.95
N SER A 778 18.36 15.04 -7.17
CA SER A 778 18.86 15.39 -8.50
C SER A 778 19.47 14.18 -9.21
N TYR A 779 19.15 14.02 -10.51
CA TYR A 779 19.69 13.03 -11.43
C TYR A 779 20.36 13.72 -12.62
N ALA A 780 21.06 12.97 -13.47
CA ALA A 780 21.72 13.48 -14.67
C ALA A 780 20.82 14.40 -15.55
N THR A 781 19.55 14.05 -15.74
CA THR A 781 18.63 14.75 -16.67
C THR A 781 17.42 15.40 -16.00
N VAL A 782 17.09 15.05 -14.76
CA VAL A 782 15.90 15.57 -14.04
C VAL A 782 16.15 15.76 -12.54
N HIS A 783 15.39 16.64 -11.91
CA HIS A 783 15.12 16.62 -10.46
C HIS A 783 13.81 15.89 -10.19
N THR A 784 13.70 15.23 -9.04
CA THR A 784 12.54 14.40 -8.70
C THR A 784 12.29 14.39 -7.20
N MET A 785 11.02 14.50 -6.76
CA MET A 785 10.69 14.45 -5.34
C MET A 785 10.44 13.01 -4.90
N VAL A 786 11.16 12.60 -3.85
CA VAL A 786 11.25 11.24 -3.35
C VAL A 786 10.94 11.24 -1.85
N SER A 787 10.17 10.25 -1.41
CA SER A 787 10.02 9.93 0.00
C SER A 787 10.53 8.51 0.27
N THR A 788 10.91 8.23 1.50
CA THR A 788 11.34 6.90 1.93
C THR A 788 10.47 6.45 3.09
N ILE A 789 9.87 5.27 2.97
CA ILE A 789 9.05 4.66 4.02
C ILE A 789 9.71 3.35 4.42
N ARG A 790 9.88 3.12 5.72
CA ARG A 790 10.47 1.88 6.26
C ARG A 790 9.60 1.28 7.35
N GLY A 791 9.64 -0.05 7.46
CA GLY A 791 9.00 -0.79 8.54
C GLY A 791 9.70 -2.11 8.80
N LYS A 792 9.54 -2.66 10.01
CA LYS A 792 10.11 -3.98 10.34
C LYS A 792 9.08 -5.05 10.04
N LYS A 793 9.40 -5.99 9.14
CA LYS A 793 8.52 -7.11 8.78
C LYS A 793 8.17 -7.95 10.01
N ARG A 794 6.90 -8.30 10.17
CA ARG A 794 6.46 -9.27 11.20
C ARG A 794 7.08 -10.64 10.96
N SER A 795 7.35 -11.38 12.03
CA SER A 795 8.00 -12.69 11.94
C SER A 795 7.13 -13.76 11.28
N ASN A 796 5.80 -13.66 11.41
CA ASN A 796 4.82 -14.61 10.86
C ASN A 796 4.33 -14.26 9.44
N VAL A 797 4.89 -13.22 8.81
CA VAL A 797 4.50 -12.78 7.47
C VAL A 797 5.57 -13.19 6.47
N SER A 798 5.20 -13.79 5.34
CA SER A 798 6.18 -14.17 4.31
C SER A 798 6.65 -12.97 3.48
N ALA A 799 7.74 -13.14 2.73
CA ALA A 799 8.21 -12.14 1.78
C ALA A 799 7.17 -11.83 0.70
N VAL A 800 6.44 -12.86 0.25
CA VAL A 800 5.41 -12.71 -0.79
C VAL A 800 4.18 -11.99 -0.26
N ASP A 801 3.80 -12.22 1.01
CA ASP A 801 2.72 -11.46 1.64
C ASP A 801 3.04 -9.97 1.74
N CYS A 802 4.31 -9.60 1.93
CA CYS A 802 4.74 -8.20 1.92
C CYS A 802 4.51 -7.55 0.56
N VAL A 803 4.84 -8.26 -0.53
CA VAL A 803 4.59 -7.81 -1.89
C VAL A 803 3.09 -7.73 -2.17
N ARG A 804 2.32 -8.78 -1.83
CA ARG A 804 0.87 -8.83 -2.02
C ARG A 804 0.14 -7.70 -1.28
N ALA A 805 0.59 -7.32 -0.09
CA ALA A 805 -0.02 -6.24 0.68
C ALA A 805 0.16 -4.85 0.04
N ALA A 806 1.27 -4.64 -0.69
CA ALA A 806 1.61 -3.35 -1.29
C ALA A 806 1.32 -3.28 -2.80
N PHE A 807 1.17 -4.42 -3.49
CA PHE A 807 1.03 -4.48 -4.94
C PHE A 807 -0.42 -4.16 -5.40
N PRO A 808 -0.61 -3.48 -6.55
CA PRO A 808 0.40 -2.78 -7.35
C PRO A 808 0.93 -1.51 -6.68
N GLY A 809 2.04 -0.97 -7.22
CA GLY A 809 2.69 0.23 -6.68
C GLY A 809 1.72 1.41 -6.52
N GLY A 810 1.72 2.03 -5.33
CA GLY A 810 0.81 3.13 -4.99
C GLY A 810 0.86 4.31 -5.98
N SER A 811 2.07 4.66 -6.43
CA SER A 811 2.29 5.74 -7.42
C SER A 811 1.67 5.46 -8.79
N MET A 812 1.39 4.18 -9.10
CA MET A 812 0.78 3.71 -10.35
C MET A 812 -0.69 3.32 -10.18
N THR A 813 -1.33 3.61 -9.05
CA THR A 813 -2.75 3.30 -8.85
C THR A 813 -3.52 4.57 -8.53
N GLY A 814 -3.64 4.90 -7.25
CA GLY A 814 -4.43 6.00 -6.73
C GLY A 814 -4.79 5.73 -5.27
N ALA A 815 -5.46 6.67 -4.64
CA ALA A 815 -5.86 6.55 -3.23
C ALA A 815 -7.32 6.98 -3.09
N PRO A 816 -8.23 6.15 -2.52
CA PRO A 816 -8.02 4.79 -2.01
C PRO A 816 -7.72 3.76 -3.12
N LYS A 817 -6.84 2.79 -2.85
CA LYS A 817 -6.20 1.93 -3.87
C LYS A 817 -7.20 1.08 -4.64
N LEU A 818 -8.03 0.31 -3.95
CA LEU A 818 -8.96 -0.63 -4.58
C LEU A 818 -9.98 0.10 -5.45
N ARG A 819 -10.63 1.12 -4.89
CA ARG A 819 -11.60 1.96 -5.60
C ARG A 819 -10.99 2.65 -6.82
N SER A 820 -9.76 3.16 -6.69
CA SER A 820 -9.03 3.80 -7.78
C SER A 820 -8.73 2.82 -8.92
N MET A 821 -8.34 1.58 -8.61
CA MET A 821 -8.10 0.56 -9.63
C MET A 821 -9.37 0.17 -10.39
N GLU A 822 -10.52 0.08 -9.72
CA GLU A 822 -11.82 -0.18 -10.37
C GLU A 822 -12.20 0.95 -11.34
N ILE A 823 -12.02 2.20 -10.90
CA ILE A 823 -12.28 3.39 -11.72
C ILE A 823 -11.34 3.40 -12.93
N LEU A 824 -10.04 3.18 -12.72
CA LEU A 824 -9.04 3.19 -13.79
C LEU A 824 -9.30 2.10 -14.82
N ASP A 825 -9.64 0.89 -14.40
CA ASP A 825 -10.03 -0.18 -15.33
C ASP A 825 -11.25 0.18 -16.17
N SER A 826 -12.15 1.02 -15.66
CA SER A 826 -13.31 1.48 -16.43
C SER A 826 -12.99 2.57 -17.44
N LEU A 827 -11.94 3.36 -17.18
CA LEU A 827 -11.54 4.51 -18.00
C LEU A 827 -10.47 4.13 -19.02
N GLU A 828 -9.56 3.23 -18.69
CA GLU A 828 -8.51 2.74 -19.57
C GLU A 828 -9.08 1.85 -20.69
N SER A 829 -8.38 1.76 -21.82
CA SER A 829 -8.87 1.04 -23.00
C SER A 829 -8.29 -0.37 -23.15
N GLY A 830 -7.31 -0.71 -22.33
CA GLY A 830 -6.55 -1.95 -22.42
C GLY A 830 -5.85 -2.28 -21.11
N SER A 831 -5.33 -3.49 -21.02
CA SER A 831 -4.55 -3.96 -19.87
C SER A 831 -3.19 -3.26 -19.83
N ARG A 832 -2.72 -2.98 -18.60
CA ARG A 832 -1.36 -2.46 -18.40
C ARG A 832 -0.31 -3.56 -18.58
N GLY A 833 -0.64 -4.81 -18.28
CA GLY A 833 0.23 -5.96 -18.50
C GLY A 833 1.54 -5.83 -17.75
N VAL A 834 2.68 -5.89 -18.46
CA VAL A 834 4.01 -5.70 -17.88
C VAL A 834 4.19 -4.27 -17.33
N TYR A 835 3.64 -3.26 -18.01
CA TYR A 835 3.70 -1.86 -17.57
C TYR A 835 2.92 -1.66 -16.27
N SER A 836 3.42 -0.80 -15.37
CA SER A 836 2.90 -0.62 -14.00
C SER A 836 2.98 -1.86 -13.08
N GLY A 837 3.51 -2.99 -13.57
CA GLY A 837 3.89 -4.13 -12.74
C GLY A 837 5.20 -3.88 -11.99
N CYS A 838 5.91 -4.95 -11.63
CA CYS A 838 7.24 -4.85 -11.05
C CYS A 838 8.25 -5.84 -11.67
N ILE A 839 9.52 -5.43 -11.75
CA ILE A 839 10.66 -6.27 -12.13
C ILE A 839 11.64 -6.35 -10.97
N GLY A 840 12.23 -7.51 -10.76
CA GLY A 840 13.31 -7.69 -9.79
C GLY A 840 13.48 -9.15 -9.42
N TYR A 841 13.84 -9.42 -8.16
CA TYR A 841 14.13 -10.77 -7.69
C TYR A 841 13.46 -11.11 -6.37
N PHE A 842 13.25 -12.41 -6.15
CA PHE A 842 13.04 -13.05 -4.85
C PHE A 842 14.19 -14.03 -4.63
N SER A 843 15.07 -13.74 -3.68
CA SER A 843 16.23 -14.57 -3.43
C SER A 843 15.84 -15.83 -2.66
N TYR A 844 16.66 -16.88 -2.74
CA TYR A 844 16.42 -18.15 -2.05
C TYR A 844 16.34 -18.01 -0.51
N ASN A 845 16.96 -16.97 0.06
CA ASN A 845 16.85 -16.61 1.48
C ASN A 845 15.67 -15.66 1.78
N GLN A 846 14.73 -15.51 0.84
CA GLN A 846 13.49 -14.74 0.94
C GLN A 846 13.64 -13.21 1.02
N THR A 847 14.82 -12.64 0.75
CA THR A 847 14.95 -11.20 0.47
C THR A 847 14.44 -10.88 -0.94
N PHE A 848 14.08 -9.62 -1.18
CA PHE A 848 13.68 -9.16 -2.52
C PHE A 848 13.99 -7.68 -2.72
N ASP A 849 14.15 -7.26 -3.97
CA ASP A 849 14.14 -5.84 -4.38
C ASP A 849 13.42 -5.77 -5.72
N LEU A 850 12.33 -4.99 -5.76
CA LEU A 850 11.43 -4.88 -6.90
C LEU A 850 11.30 -3.41 -7.28
N ASN A 851 11.36 -3.12 -8.59
CA ASN A 851 11.11 -1.79 -9.14
C ASN A 851 9.64 -1.63 -9.56
N ILE A 852 9.25 -0.42 -9.94
CA ILE A 852 8.00 -0.20 -10.70
C ILE A 852 8.35 -0.21 -12.19
N VAL A 853 7.57 -0.91 -13.03
CA VAL A 853 7.80 -0.92 -14.48
C VAL A 853 7.26 0.35 -15.14
N ILE A 854 8.14 1.34 -15.25
CA ILE A 854 7.94 2.63 -15.94
C ILE A 854 9.18 2.97 -16.77
N ARG A 855 9.01 3.82 -17.79
CA ARG A 855 10.07 4.16 -18.78
C ARG A 855 10.68 2.91 -19.41
N THR A 856 9.82 1.96 -19.76
CA THR A 856 10.18 0.62 -20.23
C THR A 856 9.65 0.39 -21.62
N ILE A 857 10.47 -0.22 -22.47
CA ILE A 857 10.06 -0.75 -23.78
C ILE A 857 9.78 -2.24 -23.59
N VAL A 858 8.56 -2.66 -23.92
CA VAL A 858 8.18 -4.07 -23.92
C VAL A 858 8.01 -4.49 -25.39
N ILE A 859 8.81 -5.46 -25.83
CA ILE A 859 8.69 -6.04 -27.17
C ILE A 859 8.03 -7.40 -27.02
N HIS A 860 6.83 -7.54 -27.58
CA HIS A 860 6.06 -8.78 -27.53
C HIS A 860 5.40 -9.05 -28.88
N ASP A 861 5.62 -10.23 -29.46
CA ASP A 861 5.09 -10.61 -30.79
C ASP A 861 5.41 -9.59 -31.90
N GLY A 862 6.64 -9.04 -31.90
CA GLY A 862 7.10 -8.05 -32.89
C GLY A 862 6.47 -6.66 -32.77
N GLU A 863 5.77 -6.37 -31.67
CA GLU A 863 5.21 -5.06 -31.32
C GLU A 863 5.93 -4.49 -30.10
N ALA A 864 6.43 -3.26 -30.21
CA ALA A 864 6.97 -2.49 -29.10
C ALA A 864 5.85 -1.68 -28.46
N SER A 865 5.70 -1.78 -27.13
CA SER A 865 4.79 -0.96 -26.34
C SER A 865 5.54 -0.19 -25.24
N ILE A 866 5.11 1.05 -25.04
CA ILE A 866 5.63 1.97 -24.01
C ILE A 866 4.43 2.59 -23.30
N GLY A 867 4.27 2.29 -22.01
CA GLY A 867 3.25 2.91 -21.17
C GLY A 867 3.71 4.22 -20.56
N ALA A 868 2.78 5.17 -20.42
CA ALA A 868 2.98 6.40 -19.66
C ALA A 868 1.66 6.92 -19.09
N GLY A 869 1.76 7.78 -18.09
CA GLY A 869 0.63 8.43 -17.45
C GLY A 869 1.07 9.33 -16.30
N GLY A 870 0.08 9.85 -15.58
CA GLY A 870 0.27 10.82 -14.50
C GLY A 870 -0.82 10.70 -13.45
N ALA A 871 -0.54 11.26 -12.28
CA ALA A 871 -1.50 11.38 -11.19
C ALA A 871 -2.48 12.50 -11.51
N ILE A 872 -3.77 12.16 -11.61
CA ILE A 872 -4.82 13.15 -11.74
C ILE A 872 -5.34 13.48 -10.36
N THR A 873 -5.19 14.75 -9.98
CA THR A 873 -5.70 15.31 -8.73
C THR A 873 -6.71 16.43 -9.02
N ALA A 874 -7.29 16.99 -7.96
CA ALA A 874 -8.12 18.19 -8.06
C ALA A 874 -7.34 19.43 -8.56
N LEU A 875 -6.00 19.42 -8.46
CA LEU A 875 -5.13 20.52 -8.89
C LEU A 875 -4.58 20.33 -10.31
N SER A 876 -4.80 19.17 -10.94
CA SER A 876 -4.27 18.85 -12.27
C SER A 876 -4.87 19.74 -13.38
N ASN A 877 -4.04 20.14 -14.34
CA ASN A 877 -4.47 20.75 -15.59
C ASN A 877 -4.43 19.71 -16.71
N ALA A 878 -5.55 19.48 -17.39
CA ALA A 878 -5.64 18.40 -18.37
C ALA A 878 -4.67 18.52 -19.56
N SER A 879 -4.28 19.73 -19.96
CA SER A 879 -3.28 19.91 -21.03
C SER A 879 -1.88 19.57 -20.55
N ASP A 880 -1.51 20.08 -19.36
CA ASP A 880 -0.19 19.84 -18.77
C ASP A 880 0.02 18.34 -18.48
N GLU A 881 -0.99 17.64 -17.97
CA GLU A 881 -0.92 16.19 -17.73
C GLU A 881 -0.72 15.38 -19.02
N TYR A 882 -1.34 15.80 -20.12
CA TYR A 882 -1.13 15.16 -21.43
C TYR A 882 0.30 15.40 -21.93
N GLU A 883 0.81 16.62 -21.79
CA GLU A 883 2.18 16.97 -22.16
C GLU A 883 3.21 16.22 -21.32
N GLU A 884 2.96 16.07 -20.01
CA GLU A 884 3.78 15.27 -19.11
C GLU A 884 3.78 13.78 -19.50
N MET A 885 2.62 13.23 -19.85
CA MET A 885 2.51 11.85 -20.34
C MET A 885 3.37 11.63 -21.61
N VAL A 886 3.30 12.54 -22.59
CA VAL A 886 4.12 12.47 -23.81
C VAL A 886 5.62 12.66 -23.51
N LEU A 887 5.97 13.55 -22.57
CA LEU A 887 7.35 13.73 -22.15
C LEU A 887 7.94 12.42 -21.59
N LYS A 888 7.17 11.69 -20.77
CA LYS A 888 7.58 10.41 -20.18
C LYS A 888 7.85 9.30 -21.21
N THR A 889 7.19 9.34 -22.38
CA THR A 889 7.44 8.36 -23.46
C THR A 889 8.59 8.76 -24.39
N THR A 890 9.05 10.01 -24.33
CA THR A 890 10.00 10.57 -25.30
C THR A 890 11.35 9.84 -25.31
N ALA A 891 11.93 9.53 -24.16
CA ALA A 891 13.22 8.84 -24.12
C ALA A 891 13.15 7.39 -24.66
N PRO A 892 12.20 6.53 -24.21
CA PRO A 892 12.01 5.20 -24.79
C PRO A 892 11.67 5.19 -26.30
N THR A 893 10.80 6.10 -26.76
CA THR A 893 10.42 6.17 -28.18
C THR A 893 11.60 6.60 -29.06
N LYS A 894 12.37 7.62 -28.64
CA LYS A 894 13.59 8.04 -29.34
C LYS A 894 14.63 6.92 -29.43
N ALA A 895 14.81 6.15 -28.36
CA ALA A 895 15.75 5.02 -28.37
C ALA A 895 15.43 4.00 -29.48
N ILE A 896 14.15 3.74 -29.75
CA ILE A 896 13.71 2.85 -30.83
C ILE A 896 13.94 3.48 -32.20
N THR A 897 13.46 4.71 -32.41
CA THR A 897 13.60 5.42 -33.69
C THR A 897 15.06 5.58 -34.10
N GLU A 898 15.92 5.97 -33.17
CA GLU A 898 17.35 6.12 -33.44
C GLU A 898 18.05 4.78 -33.68
N TYR A 899 17.66 3.72 -32.97
CA TYR A 899 18.23 2.39 -33.19
C TYR A 899 17.88 1.87 -34.60
N GLN A 900 16.62 2.03 -35.01
CA GLN A 900 16.15 1.64 -36.35
C GLN A 900 16.84 2.46 -37.45
N ARG A 901 17.02 3.78 -37.24
CA ARG A 901 17.73 4.65 -38.19
C ARG A 901 19.20 4.24 -38.37
N ASN A 902 19.86 3.86 -37.28
CA ASN A 902 21.27 3.50 -37.31
C ASN A 902 21.52 2.06 -37.79
N ASN A 903 20.49 1.19 -37.78
CA ASN A 903 20.59 -0.21 -38.21
C ASN A 903 19.43 -0.60 -39.16
N PRO A 904 19.39 -0.05 -40.38
CA PRO A 904 18.28 -0.29 -41.31
C PRO A 904 18.15 -1.76 -41.75
N ASP A 905 19.22 -2.54 -41.70
CA ASP A 905 19.21 -3.98 -42.05
C ASP A 905 18.55 -4.85 -40.95
N ASP A 906 18.44 -4.36 -39.71
CA ASP A 906 17.74 -4.99 -38.57
C ASP A 906 16.23 -4.72 -38.59
N SER A 907 15.67 -4.13 -39.66
CA SER A 907 14.25 -3.75 -39.74
C SER A 907 13.49 -4.38 -40.92
N ARG A 908 14.08 -5.43 -41.52
CA ARG A 908 13.54 -6.12 -42.71
C ARG A 908 12.83 -7.42 -42.39
#